data_AF-A0A812ZR49-F1
#
_entry.id   AF-A0A812ZR49-F1
#
_cell.length_a   1.000
_cell.length_b   1.000
_cell.length_c   1.000
_cell.angle_alpha   90.00
_cell.angle_beta   90.00
_cell.angle_gamma   90.00
#
_symmetry.space_group_name_H-M   'P 1'
#
loop_
_entity.id
_entity.type
_entity.pdbx_description
1 polymer ?
#
loop_
_entity_poly.entity_id
_entity_poly.type
_entity_poly.pdbx_seq_one_letter_code
_entity_poly.pdbx_strand_id
1 'polypeptide(L)'
;MAGCTTPSQVTDRGCGSKTTRMHLYLEAWINIYRGEYDQIQRDFPETAPKSLGSSGYTGTQSMYLPKRILDYAINSEGVPLEFYRTYNSSWYEPSEYFDKLSAVNLSWLIPCRETRFVQSNNMQTYVQVTQDIEGVENIDGSLMANCQDGFFWRAPACRDNVTRCVPVLTGGTGWEIEAVMQKATLFSMPLALGVATPEGYYRIPTEVKSLFVWWVPDDTFLDLNPVEVRFPRYDRAAWLNGDLRTAPEQVAIEKLVSQNLAELAPAVEDLVQKMRWSPDDVDVMLRDMKASEDPARTVACRWLVANSETWSSWLAGETACFEGFGLFDGSGFVAERDGAAELACRPCESGSYSEELRDTKGKTHICQKCPVGTIQPSGAAAGCDLCNEGEYQDEEGAVNCKRCPLGRFQDQKGKSGCKLCSNGTTTLGLGSLSEKDCGCLPGTISEVYNVSCQPCPEGLSCPVLSTLSSLLNGSAIAHELSPRVRAGYFSTVEEPLELFKCIPSTHCPGGPPNTCLGGLSALPCAACGEREYFDGQACVVCISSRQELFVLGCVAGLAGLVLAYYVFNSPMTAKASTMLTTTTALGMMVMMLQKVGVIGNMTVDFPFEVQEIFQSMQIFILDMEALGYPCVASSDAVRRYLSTVMLFPAVIVGILFCLAISKLLPKKWRWATSKTLNLMGQFLQMGYTTMSVTAMVPMTCYSHPNGLHSLLKFPEVFCGTEEHSVMLAGGLALLAFGVLGFLCLCVWAAYQVPLWSSQGLSDRVSSFRFLLARFRLDGWWYGVPLLVRGSLLNLPVVLATDYPPIQIVSMSVILVFFMAAQALVWPWKPPLINALDCWISACVILLVVSAAMCLPDLTDDMLGFRNSFTVVVIVLLFGSVLLALGSIGFSLLLRALGFQEELMIVTLGPIPKAERVSSALRSLSMELSEADADVIETRVKELAVYDVTHISRCITLLAKEVLHDDDPDFDFTRRVSAKSFTRMSRWSRKKVVQGNQNFAAIAPTAEAKEQEGASCADTEVESIVSPFDMEMTHEPPLGLIESGDDCGPVSGGTGTRLSL
;
A
#
# COMPACT_ATOMS: atom_id res chain seq x y z
N MET A 1 28.80 44.05 2.13
CA MET A 1 29.00 43.79 3.57
C MET A 1 27.81 43.06 4.20
N ALA A 2 26.57 43.22 3.75
CA ALA A 2 25.53 42.22 4.03
C ALA A 2 25.64 41.02 3.07
N GLY A 3 25.26 39.82 3.52
CA GLY A 3 24.93 38.63 2.69
C GLY A 3 26.07 37.91 1.95
N CYS A 4 27.17 38.58 1.62
CA CYS A 4 28.24 38.02 0.79
C CYS A 4 29.08 36.96 1.55
N THR A 5 29.54 35.94 0.84
CA THR A 5 30.45 34.89 1.35
C THR A 5 31.85 35.44 1.63
N THR A 6 32.36 36.27 0.73
CA THR A 6 33.56 37.12 0.89
C THR A 6 33.28 38.54 0.32
N PRO A 7 33.91 39.62 0.84
CA PRO A 7 33.64 40.98 0.36
C PRO A 7 34.13 41.30 -1.05
N SER A 8 35.09 40.55 -1.58
CA SER A 8 35.79 40.81 -2.85
C SER A 8 35.20 40.09 -4.06
N GLN A 9 34.32 39.11 -3.86
CA GLN A 9 33.82 38.24 -4.93
C GLN A 9 32.62 38.87 -5.67
N VAL A 10 32.90 39.84 -6.53
CA VAL A 10 31.89 40.66 -7.25
C VAL A 10 30.86 39.85 -8.05
N THR A 11 31.21 38.61 -8.44
CA THR A 11 30.34 37.66 -9.16
C THR A 11 29.35 36.92 -8.26
N ASP A 12 29.62 36.80 -6.94
CA ASP A 12 28.73 36.18 -5.96
C ASP A 12 28.05 37.27 -5.10
N ARG A 13 27.09 37.98 -5.69
CA ARG A 13 26.14 38.83 -4.96
C ARG A 13 25.12 37.92 -4.24
N GLY A 14 25.60 37.19 -3.23
CA GLY A 14 25.08 35.90 -2.75
C GLY A 14 23.70 35.86 -2.11
N CYS A 15 22.64 36.32 -2.79
CA CYS A 15 21.23 36.12 -2.42
C CYS A 15 20.75 34.65 -2.61
N GLY A 16 21.65 33.67 -2.55
CA GLY A 16 21.37 32.24 -2.76
C GLY A 16 21.78 31.32 -1.58
N SER A 17 22.46 31.84 -0.56
CA SER A 17 22.80 31.10 0.66
C SER A 17 21.71 31.24 1.72
N LYS A 18 21.36 30.14 2.41
CA LYS A 18 20.50 30.20 3.61
C LYS A 18 21.18 30.82 4.85
N THR A 19 22.46 31.19 4.77
CA THR A 19 23.22 31.77 5.89
C THR A 19 23.64 33.21 5.58
N THR A 20 22.91 34.17 6.15
CA THR A 20 23.28 35.59 6.16
C THR A 20 24.50 35.78 7.05
N ARG A 21 25.62 36.24 6.50
CA ARG A 21 26.81 36.62 7.27
C ARG A 21 26.80 38.12 7.57
N MET A 22 27.05 38.47 8.82
CA MET A 22 27.39 39.83 9.23
C MET A 22 28.89 40.05 9.07
N HIS A 23 29.28 41.24 8.64
CA HIS A 23 30.65 41.65 8.41
C HIS A 23 31.02 42.87 9.26
N LEU A 24 32.29 42.90 9.68
CA LEU A 24 32.98 44.00 10.35
C LEU A 24 34.09 44.52 9.42
N TYR A 25 34.33 45.82 9.39
CA TYR A 25 35.39 46.43 8.61
C TYR A 25 35.99 47.62 9.37
N LEU A 26 37.29 47.54 9.70
CA LEU A 26 37.94 48.39 10.69
C LEU A 26 38.77 49.55 10.08
N GLU A 27 38.78 49.64 8.75
CA GLU A 27 39.60 50.60 8.00
C GLU A 27 38.82 51.27 6.85
N ALA A 28 37.79 52.04 7.19
CA ALA A 28 36.94 52.72 6.21
C ALA A 28 37.39 54.17 5.96
N TRP A 29 37.87 54.44 4.73
CA TRP A 29 38.24 55.77 4.23
C TRP A 29 37.01 56.60 3.81
N ILE A 30 36.00 56.69 4.67
CA ILE A 30 34.63 57.16 4.32
C ILE A 30 34.62 58.58 3.74
N ASN A 31 35.48 59.48 4.22
CA ASN A 31 35.44 60.88 3.77
C ASN A 31 35.92 61.07 2.32
N ILE A 32 36.74 60.15 1.76
CA ILE A 32 37.13 60.19 0.34
C ILE A 32 35.93 59.83 -0.54
N TYR A 33 35.14 58.85 -0.12
CA TYR A 33 33.98 58.31 -0.84
C TYR A 33 32.65 58.77 -0.22
N ARG A 34 32.61 60.01 0.27
CA ARG A 34 31.48 60.49 1.10
C ARG A 34 30.19 60.58 0.30
N GLY A 35 30.26 60.95 -0.98
CA GLY A 35 29.10 61.02 -1.86
C GLY A 35 28.46 59.66 -2.10
N GLU A 36 29.28 58.65 -2.37
CA GLU A 36 28.89 57.26 -2.58
C GLU A 36 28.38 56.62 -1.27
N TYR A 37 29.04 56.88 -0.14
CA TYR A 37 28.57 56.43 1.17
C TYR A 37 27.20 57.02 1.49
N ASP A 38 27.04 58.35 1.41
CA ASP A 38 25.77 59.01 1.70
C ASP A 38 24.68 58.63 0.67
N GLN A 39 25.05 58.22 -0.55
CA GLN A 39 24.11 57.59 -1.49
C GLN A 39 23.69 56.20 -1.02
N ILE A 40 24.63 55.32 -0.66
CA ILE A 40 24.31 53.96 -0.18
C ILE A 40 23.41 54.00 1.07
N GLN A 41 23.60 54.96 1.97
CA GLN A 41 22.72 55.18 3.13
C GLN A 41 21.29 55.59 2.73
N ARG A 42 21.11 56.36 1.65
CA ARG A 42 19.79 56.77 1.14
C ARG A 42 19.10 55.67 0.34
N ASP A 43 19.86 54.95 -0.48
CA ASP A 43 19.34 53.98 -1.45
C ASP A 43 19.03 52.62 -0.77
N PHE A 44 19.68 52.30 0.35
CA PHE A 44 19.55 51.00 1.05
C PHE A 44 19.45 51.12 2.60
N PRO A 45 18.54 51.93 3.18
CA PRO A 45 18.56 52.30 4.60
C PRO A 45 18.45 51.12 5.60
N GLU A 46 17.87 49.99 5.20
CA GLU A 46 17.73 48.79 6.04
C GLU A 46 18.94 47.84 5.99
N THR A 47 19.86 48.02 5.03
CA THR A 47 21.00 47.09 4.80
C THR A 47 22.35 47.76 4.54
N ALA A 48 22.39 49.08 4.47
CA ALA A 48 23.61 49.87 4.39
C ALA A 48 24.50 49.65 5.64
N PRO A 49 25.84 49.70 5.50
CA PRO A 49 26.73 49.51 6.64
C PRO A 49 26.70 50.74 7.55
N LYS A 50 26.59 50.51 8.86
CA LYS A 50 26.57 51.51 9.92
C LYS A 50 28.00 51.91 10.29
N SER A 51 28.28 53.20 10.42
CA SER A 51 29.54 53.66 11.05
C SER A 51 29.43 53.66 12.57
N LEU A 52 30.48 53.14 13.23
CA LEU A 52 30.72 53.26 14.67
C LEU A 52 31.77 54.33 15.01
N GLY A 53 32.06 55.21 14.05
CA GLY A 53 33.05 56.29 14.17
C GLY A 53 34.49 55.80 14.05
N SER A 54 35.43 56.67 14.43
CA SER A 54 36.85 56.50 14.11
C SER A 54 37.54 55.34 14.86
N SER A 55 38.45 54.68 14.14
CA SER A 55 39.45 53.72 14.62
C SER A 55 40.57 54.34 15.47
N GLY A 56 40.63 55.67 15.60
CA GLY A 56 41.56 56.38 16.50
C GLY A 56 42.75 57.07 15.82
N TYR A 57 43.03 56.75 14.55
CA TYR A 57 44.11 57.34 13.75
C TYR A 57 43.59 57.91 12.42
N THR A 58 44.43 58.70 11.74
CA THR A 58 44.15 59.31 10.43
C THR A 58 45.03 58.70 9.34
N GLY A 59 44.45 58.52 8.16
CA GLY A 59 45.16 58.23 6.93
C GLY A 59 45.35 59.50 6.08
N THR A 60 46.43 59.55 5.31
CA THR A 60 46.71 60.62 4.33
C THR A 60 47.16 60.00 3.01
N GLN A 61 46.58 60.44 1.89
CA GLN A 61 47.01 60.05 0.53
C GLN A 61 47.65 61.28 -0.13
N SER A 62 48.88 61.19 -0.62
CA SER A 62 49.66 62.37 -1.07
C SER A 62 50.82 61.98 -2.00
N MET A 63 51.66 62.95 -2.38
CA MET A 63 52.94 62.70 -3.07
C MET A 63 54.07 62.51 -2.06
N TYR A 64 54.87 61.46 -2.25
CA TYR A 64 55.98 61.10 -1.38
C TYR A 64 57.30 60.99 -2.15
N LEU A 65 58.40 61.19 -1.45
CA LEU A 65 59.75 60.84 -1.90
C LEU A 65 60.42 59.85 -0.93
N PRO A 66 61.24 58.90 -1.42
CA PRO A 66 62.09 58.07 -0.57
C PRO A 66 63.05 58.95 0.25
N LYS A 67 63.14 58.73 1.57
CA LYS A 67 63.97 59.57 2.46
C LYS A 67 65.44 59.63 2.03
N ARG A 68 65.98 58.56 1.44
CA ARG A 68 67.32 58.52 0.84
C ARG A 68 67.61 59.63 -0.18
N ILE A 69 66.59 60.14 -0.88
CA ILE A 69 66.74 61.25 -1.85
C ILE A 69 66.73 62.59 -1.11
N LEU A 70 65.85 62.76 -0.12
CA LEU A 70 65.80 63.95 0.71
C LEU A 70 67.10 64.16 1.50
N ASP A 71 67.56 63.11 2.19
CA ASP A 71 68.81 63.13 2.95
C ASP A 71 70.00 63.42 2.02
N TYR A 72 69.98 62.99 0.75
CA TYR A 72 71.01 63.34 -0.23
C TYR A 72 71.00 64.83 -0.58
N ALA A 73 69.84 65.38 -0.98
CA ALA A 73 69.71 66.79 -1.39
C ALA A 73 69.97 67.80 -0.25
N ILE A 74 69.58 67.44 0.98
CA ILE A 74 69.90 68.23 2.18
C ILE A 74 71.42 68.20 2.47
N ASN A 75 72.07 67.04 2.38
CA ASN A 75 73.50 66.93 2.71
C ASN A 75 74.43 67.41 1.59
N SER A 76 74.00 67.45 0.32
CA SER A 76 74.81 67.96 -0.79
C SER A 76 74.80 69.49 -0.86
N GLU A 77 73.61 70.10 -0.85
CA GLU A 77 73.42 71.52 -1.18
C GLU A 77 72.42 72.24 -0.27
N GLY A 78 71.83 71.54 0.70
CA GLY A 78 70.88 72.11 1.64
C GLY A 78 69.49 72.37 1.05
N VAL A 79 69.07 71.61 0.03
CA VAL A 79 67.76 71.77 -0.63
C VAL A 79 66.70 70.88 0.04
N PRO A 80 65.71 71.45 0.76
CA PRO A 80 64.66 70.68 1.42
C PRO A 80 63.57 70.26 0.43
N LEU A 81 63.70 69.06 -0.15
CA LEU A 81 62.76 68.47 -1.10
C LEU A 81 61.42 68.01 -0.47
N GLU A 82 61.21 68.19 0.84
CA GLU A 82 59.93 67.91 1.50
C GLU A 82 58.90 69.06 1.40
N PHE A 83 59.20 70.14 0.67
CA PHE A 83 58.29 71.27 0.47
C PHE A 83 58.06 71.56 -1.02
N TYR A 84 56.80 71.78 -1.42
CA TYR A 84 56.45 72.02 -2.83
C TYR A 84 57.24 73.15 -3.54
N ARG A 85 57.76 74.14 -2.80
CA ARG A 85 58.47 75.31 -3.34
C ARG A 85 59.86 75.01 -3.88
N THR A 86 60.56 74.00 -3.37
CA THR A 86 61.90 73.63 -3.85
C THR A 86 61.89 72.88 -5.18
N TYR A 87 60.70 72.53 -5.66
CA TYR A 87 60.50 72.03 -7.02
C TYR A 87 60.27 73.14 -8.05
N ASN A 88 60.13 74.42 -7.67
CA ASN A 88 59.87 75.48 -8.66
C ASN A 88 61.10 75.71 -9.55
N SER A 89 60.96 75.40 -10.84
CA SER A 89 62.05 75.44 -11.83
C SER A 89 62.61 76.84 -12.13
N SER A 90 62.01 77.89 -11.56
CA SER A 90 62.51 79.28 -11.67
C SER A 90 63.55 79.60 -10.59
N TRP A 91 63.62 78.80 -9.52
CA TRP A 91 64.46 79.05 -8.33
C TRP A 91 65.41 77.90 -8.00
N TYR A 92 65.06 76.66 -8.37
CA TYR A 92 65.83 75.45 -8.09
C TYR A 92 65.81 74.52 -9.32
N GLU A 93 66.82 73.65 -9.43
CA GLU A 93 66.88 72.58 -10.44
C GLU A 93 66.67 71.22 -9.74
N PRO A 94 65.44 70.85 -9.37
CA PRO A 94 65.19 69.59 -8.65
C PRO A 94 65.58 68.35 -9.47
N SER A 95 65.72 68.49 -10.80
CA SER A 95 66.01 67.40 -11.73
C SER A 95 67.38 66.73 -11.52
N GLU A 96 68.30 67.35 -10.78
CA GLU A 96 69.62 66.76 -10.48
C GLU A 96 69.57 65.67 -9.39
N TYR A 97 68.54 65.66 -8.53
CA TYR A 97 68.40 64.68 -7.45
C TYR A 97 67.60 63.43 -7.83
N PHE A 98 66.90 63.44 -8.97
CA PHE A 98 66.07 62.36 -9.49
C PHE A 98 66.65 61.75 -10.77
N ASP A 99 66.19 60.56 -11.15
CA ASP A 99 66.62 59.92 -12.39
C ASP A 99 65.77 60.41 -13.58
N LYS A 100 66.34 60.39 -14.78
CA LYS A 100 65.67 60.85 -16.01
C LYS A 100 64.58 59.87 -16.42
N LEU A 101 63.54 60.35 -17.14
CA LEU A 101 62.41 59.52 -17.59
C LEU A 101 62.84 58.24 -18.34
N SER A 102 63.95 58.28 -19.06
CA SER A 102 64.55 57.13 -19.77
C SER A 102 65.07 56.00 -18.86
N ALA A 103 65.13 56.19 -17.54
CA ALA A 103 65.42 55.15 -16.56
C ALA A 103 64.16 54.34 -16.20
N VAL A 104 62.96 54.85 -16.47
CA VAL A 104 61.71 54.13 -16.25
C VAL A 104 61.44 53.23 -17.46
N ASN A 105 61.37 51.92 -17.25
CA ASN A 105 61.02 50.98 -18.30
C ASN A 105 59.54 51.16 -18.70
N LEU A 106 59.28 51.42 -19.99
CA LEU A 106 57.93 51.64 -20.50
C LEU A 106 57.00 50.42 -20.33
N SER A 107 57.52 49.19 -20.23
CA SER A 107 56.68 48.00 -19.94
C SER A 107 56.13 47.97 -18.52
N TRP A 108 56.55 48.89 -17.65
CA TRP A 108 56.01 49.09 -16.31
C TRP A 108 54.95 50.20 -16.25
N LEU A 109 54.58 50.79 -17.39
CA LEU A 109 53.61 51.88 -17.48
C LEU A 109 52.36 51.46 -18.26
N ILE A 110 51.22 52.03 -17.89
CA ILE A 110 49.94 51.88 -18.59
C ILE A 110 49.83 53.05 -19.60
N PRO A 111 49.50 52.82 -20.88
CA PRO A 111 49.29 53.89 -21.86
C PRO A 111 48.22 54.88 -21.39
N CYS A 112 48.41 56.19 -21.56
CA CYS A 112 47.49 57.20 -21.02
C CYS A 112 46.03 57.04 -21.48
N ARG A 113 45.79 56.39 -22.63
CA ARG A 113 44.45 56.11 -23.19
C ARG A 113 43.67 55.03 -22.41
N GLU A 114 44.33 54.31 -21.53
CA GLU A 114 43.76 53.25 -20.68
C GLU A 114 43.65 53.68 -19.20
N THR A 115 43.91 54.97 -18.91
CA THR A 115 43.96 55.52 -17.54
C THR A 115 43.00 56.69 -17.36
N ARG A 116 42.90 57.22 -16.14
CA ARG A 116 42.07 58.41 -15.83
C ARG A 116 42.49 59.70 -16.56
N PHE A 117 43.62 59.72 -17.28
CA PHE A 117 43.95 60.82 -18.19
C PHE A 117 42.88 61.07 -19.28
N VAL A 118 42.00 60.11 -19.58
CA VAL A 118 40.85 60.27 -20.51
C VAL A 118 39.61 60.95 -19.88
N GLN A 119 39.62 61.27 -18.58
CA GLN A 119 38.43 61.78 -17.89
C GLN A 119 38.17 63.25 -18.23
N SER A 120 37.36 63.49 -19.27
CA SER A 120 37.12 64.84 -19.82
C SER A 120 36.58 65.87 -18.84
N ASN A 121 35.87 65.49 -17.77
CA ASN A 121 35.43 66.45 -16.75
C ASN A 121 36.64 66.98 -15.95
N ASN A 122 37.48 66.09 -15.45
CA ASN A 122 38.73 66.39 -14.75
C ASN A 122 39.69 67.22 -15.62
N MET A 123 39.75 66.92 -16.93
CA MET A 123 40.58 67.69 -17.87
C MET A 123 40.00 69.09 -18.14
N GLN A 124 38.68 69.26 -18.16
CA GLN A 124 38.03 70.58 -18.26
C GLN A 124 38.29 71.42 -17.01
N THR A 125 38.15 70.83 -15.82
CA THR A 125 38.52 71.48 -14.55
C THR A 125 40.00 71.86 -14.52
N TYR A 126 40.90 70.97 -14.94
CA TYR A 126 42.33 71.26 -15.05
C TYR A 126 42.61 72.50 -15.90
N VAL A 127 42.04 72.61 -17.11
CA VAL A 127 42.22 73.80 -17.97
C VAL A 127 41.56 75.03 -17.34
N GLN A 128 40.38 74.91 -16.74
CA GLN A 128 39.70 76.02 -16.08
C GLN A 128 40.53 76.60 -14.91
N VAL A 129 41.16 75.77 -14.09
CA VAL A 129 41.93 76.18 -12.91
C VAL A 129 43.35 76.62 -13.27
N THR A 130 44.00 75.98 -14.25
CA THR A 130 45.43 76.21 -14.57
C THR A 130 45.70 77.06 -15.81
N GLN A 131 44.74 77.13 -16.74
CA GLN A 131 44.87 77.76 -18.06
C GLN A 131 45.91 77.12 -19.01
N ASP A 132 46.48 75.96 -18.67
CA ASP A 132 47.40 75.20 -19.56
C ASP A 132 46.63 74.37 -20.59
N ILE A 133 46.27 75.03 -21.71
CA ILE A 133 45.55 74.41 -22.84
C ILE A 133 46.41 73.36 -23.55
N GLU A 134 47.73 73.54 -23.58
CA GLU A 134 48.67 72.57 -24.19
C GLU A 134 48.81 71.27 -23.40
N GLY A 135 48.54 71.30 -22.10
CA GLY A 135 48.54 70.12 -21.22
C GLY A 135 47.43 69.12 -21.54
N VAL A 136 46.53 69.44 -22.46
CA VAL A 136 45.43 68.59 -22.93
C VAL A 136 45.36 68.51 -24.46
N GLU A 137 44.74 67.46 -24.97
CA GLU A 137 44.34 67.30 -26.37
C GLU A 137 42.83 66.99 -26.47
N ASN A 138 42.21 67.29 -27.61
CA ASN A 138 40.80 66.99 -27.87
C ASN A 138 40.71 65.83 -28.86
N ILE A 139 40.12 64.71 -28.41
CA ILE A 139 39.93 63.50 -29.20
C ILE A 139 38.43 63.23 -29.27
N ASP A 140 37.87 63.22 -30.48
CA ASP A 140 36.46 62.93 -30.78
C ASP A 140 35.44 63.74 -29.94
N GLY A 141 35.80 64.97 -29.55
CA GLY A 141 34.98 65.88 -28.74
C GLY A 141 35.16 65.74 -27.24
N SER A 142 35.99 64.80 -26.78
CA SER A 142 36.37 64.62 -25.36
C SER A 142 37.76 65.20 -25.11
N LEU A 143 37.95 65.83 -23.94
CA LEU A 143 39.22 66.41 -23.53
C LEU A 143 40.07 65.37 -22.77
N MET A 144 41.33 65.20 -23.14
CA MET A 144 42.26 64.20 -22.59
C MET A 144 43.58 64.86 -22.21
N ALA A 145 44.33 64.35 -21.24
CA ALA A 145 45.68 64.84 -20.94
C ALA A 145 46.66 64.54 -22.08
N ASN A 146 47.45 65.54 -22.49
CA ASN A 146 48.39 65.44 -23.61
C ASN A 146 49.65 64.63 -23.22
N CYS A 147 49.63 63.33 -23.51
CA CYS A 147 50.77 62.44 -23.31
C CYS A 147 51.57 62.30 -24.61
N GLN A 148 52.53 63.20 -24.85
CA GLN A 148 53.34 63.24 -26.08
C GLN A 148 54.09 61.91 -26.39
N ASP A 149 54.52 61.16 -25.36
CA ASP A 149 55.16 59.85 -25.50
C ASP A 149 54.17 58.67 -25.41
N GLY A 150 52.87 58.94 -25.26
CA GLY A 150 51.83 57.94 -24.97
C GLY A 150 51.76 57.45 -23.51
N PHE A 151 52.82 57.62 -22.72
CA PHE A 151 52.92 57.10 -21.34
C PHE A 151 53.08 58.17 -20.24
N PHE A 152 53.69 59.31 -20.55
CA PHE A 152 53.93 60.40 -19.60
C PHE A 152 53.19 61.67 -20.03
N TRP A 153 52.44 62.27 -19.11
CA TRP A 153 52.02 63.66 -19.19
C TRP A 153 53.13 64.57 -18.66
N ARG A 154 53.38 65.73 -19.28
CA ARG A 154 54.47 66.66 -18.91
C ARG A 154 53.93 68.04 -18.52
N ALA A 155 54.29 68.48 -17.31
CA ALA A 155 53.99 69.84 -16.85
C ALA A 155 54.75 70.90 -17.69
N PRO A 156 54.20 72.12 -17.87
CA PRO A 156 54.83 73.16 -18.69
C PRO A 156 56.30 73.44 -18.34
N ALA A 157 56.64 73.39 -17.05
CA ALA A 157 57.99 73.65 -16.53
C ALA A 157 59.10 72.70 -17.05
N CYS A 158 58.76 71.56 -17.68
CA CYS A 158 59.74 70.70 -18.36
C CYS A 158 59.34 70.28 -19.78
N ARG A 159 58.24 70.81 -20.34
CA ARG A 159 57.71 70.42 -21.65
C ARG A 159 58.72 70.69 -22.79
N ASP A 160 59.42 71.82 -22.73
CA ASP A 160 60.48 72.20 -23.70
C ASP A 160 61.79 71.40 -23.55
N ASN A 161 62.05 70.83 -22.37
CA ASN A 161 63.26 70.05 -22.12
C ASN A 161 62.98 68.86 -21.19
N VAL A 162 62.68 67.72 -21.82
CA VAL A 162 62.36 66.45 -21.18
C VAL A 162 63.44 65.99 -20.18
N THR A 163 64.72 66.37 -20.36
CA THR A 163 65.78 65.95 -19.41
C THR A 163 65.70 66.64 -18.05
N ARG A 164 64.85 67.67 -17.90
CA ARG A 164 64.53 68.31 -16.62
C ARG A 164 63.28 67.73 -15.95
N CYS A 165 62.52 66.88 -16.62
CA CYS A 165 61.33 66.28 -16.02
C CYS A 165 61.69 65.28 -14.92
N VAL A 166 61.26 65.55 -13.70
CA VAL A 166 61.27 64.60 -12.57
C VAL A 166 60.15 63.57 -12.79
N PRO A 167 60.44 62.25 -12.77
CA PRO A 167 59.42 61.23 -12.88
C PRO A 167 58.55 61.17 -11.62
N VAL A 168 57.24 61.20 -11.82
CA VAL A 168 56.20 61.00 -10.79
C VAL A 168 55.34 59.82 -11.20
N LEU A 169 55.19 58.82 -10.32
CA LEU A 169 54.46 57.60 -10.59
C LEU A 169 53.20 57.50 -9.73
N THR A 170 52.10 57.08 -10.34
CA THR A 170 50.84 56.75 -9.65
C THR A 170 50.34 55.37 -10.09
N GLY A 171 49.58 54.69 -9.25
CA GLY A 171 49.11 53.33 -9.50
C GLY A 171 47.62 53.22 -9.84
N GLY A 172 47.15 51.98 -9.93
CA GLY A 172 45.77 51.65 -10.26
C GLY A 172 45.38 52.15 -11.65
N THR A 173 44.31 52.94 -11.74
CA THR A 173 43.92 53.66 -12.97
C THR A 173 44.44 55.10 -13.01
N GLY A 174 45.23 55.53 -12.01
CA GLY A 174 45.74 56.89 -11.87
C GLY A 174 45.19 57.62 -10.64
N TRP A 175 45.74 57.35 -9.46
CA TRP A 175 45.42 58.11 -8.24
C TRP A 175 46.00 59.54 -8.30
N GLU A 176 45.31 60.52 -7.70
CA GLU A 176 45.67 61.95 -7.66
C GLU A 176 46.00 62.63 -9.01
N ILE A 177 45.72 62.04 -10.18
CA ILE A 177 46.17 62.57 -11.49
C ILE A 177 45.87 64.07 -11.64
N GLU A 178 44.63 64.48 -11.45
CA GLU A 178 44.22 65.87 -11.62
C GLU A 178 44.90 66.79 -10.60
N ALA A 179 44.97 66.37 -9.34
CA ALA A 179 45.60 67.14 -8.28
C ALA A 179 47.11 67.30 -8.51
N VAL A 180 47.82 66.27 -8.96
CA VAL A 180 49.25 66.34 -9.31
C VAL A 180 49.47 67.22 -10.53
N MET A 181 48.64 67.10 -11.57
CA MET A 181 48.69 67.99 -12.75
C MET A 181 48.49 69.46 -12.34
N GLN A 182 47.45 69.76 -11.57
CA GLN A 182 47.17 71.11 -11.09
C GLN A 182 48.33 71.66 -10.23
N LYS A 183 48.80 70.88 -9.24
CA LYS A 183 49.94 71.26 -8.37
C LYS A 183 51.21 71.52 -9.18
N ALA A 184 51.52 70.66 -10.15
CA ALA A 184 52.73 70.80 -10.97
C ALA A 184 52.70 72.08 -11.81
N THR A 185 51.58 72.36 -12.48
CA THR A 185 51.43 73.55 -13.33
C THR A 185 51.38 74.85 -12.51
N LEU A 186 50.58 74.89 -11.44
CA LEU A 186 50.36 76.10 -10.63
C LEU A 186 51.58 76.52 -9.80
N PHE A 187 52.48 75.58 -9.48
CA PHE A 187 53.72 75.87 -8.74
C PHE A 187 54.99 75.76 -9.60
N SER A 188 54.85 75.65 -10.93
CA SER A 188 55.95 75.53 -11.90
C SER A 188 56.95 74.41 -11.55
N MET A 189 56.43 73.25 -11.17
CA MET A 189 57.22 72.06 -10.84
C MET A 189 57.50 71.28 -12.14
N PRO A 190 58.76 70.92 -12.46
CA PRO A 190 59.13 70.22 -13.69
C PRO A 190 58.83 68.73 -13.56
N LEU A 191 57.55 68.36 -13.45
CA LEU A 191 57.10 66.99 -13.22
C LEU A 191 56.63 66.34 -14.54
N ALA A 192 56.93 65.05 -14.70
CA ALA A 192 56.25 64.19 -15.67
C ALA A 192 55.54 63.04 -14.95
N LEU A 193 54.23 62.95 -15.14
CA LEU A 193 53.36 62.00 -14.45
C LEU A 193 53.05 60.80 -15.34
N GLY A 194 53.35 59.59 -14.86
CA GLY A 194 53.03 58.32 -15.51
C GLY A 194 52.19 57.43 -14.59
N VAL A 195 51.33 56.59 -15.18
CA VAL A 195 50.58 55.56 -14.43
C VAL A 195 51.32 54.24 -14.58
N ALA A 196 51.69 53.61 -13.46
CA ALA A 196 52.40 52.34 -13.46
C ALA A 196 51.45 51.14 -13.42
N THR A 197 51.87 50.04 -14.06
CA THR A 197 51.25 48.72 -13.87
C THR A 197 51.45 48.26 -12.42
N PRO A 198 50.64 47.30 -11.90
CA PRO A 198 50.79 46.86 -10.51
C PRO A 198 52.21 46.40 -10.15
N GLU A 199 52.87 45.60 -10.99
CA GLU A 199 54.28 45.21 -10.77
C GLU A 199 55.23 46.41 -10.88
N GLY A 200 55.03 47.26 -11.89
CA GLY A 200 55.83 48.46 -12.09
C GLY A 200 55.77 49.43 -10.91
N TYR A 201 54.60 49.56 -10.28
CA TYR A 201 54.35 50.51 -9.22
C TYR A 201 55.16 50.20 -7.94
N TYR A 202 55.38 48.93 -7.61
CA TYR A 202 56.24 48.53 -6.49
C TYR A 202 57.74 48.66 -6.81
N ARG A 203 58.13 48.40 -8.08
CA ARG A 203 59.52 48.45 -8.53
C ARG A 203 60.06 49.86 -8.73
N ILE A 204 59.31 50.77 -9.36
CA ILE A 204 59.86 52.07 -9.77
C ILE A 204 60.34 52.91 -8.57
N PRO A 205 59.61 53.07 -7.45
CA PRO A 205 60.09 53.84 -6.29
C PRO A 205 61.30 53.23 -5.56
N THR A 206 61.52 51.92 -5.73
CA THR A 206 62.62 51.17 -5.08
C THR A 206 63.87 51.11 -5.97
N GLU A 207 63.70 50.86 -7.27
CA GLU A 207 64.76 50.74 -8.29
C GLU A 207 65.18 52.09 -8.92
N VAL A 208 64.29 53.09 -8.99
CA VAL A 208 64.52 54.40 -9.65
C VAL A 208 64.37 55.55 -8.64
N LYS A 209 65.13 56.63 -8.79
CA LYS A 209 64.92 57.87 -8.04
C LYS A 209 63.75 58.66 -8.62
N SER A 210 62.55 58.46 -8.08
CA SER A 210 61.32 59.13 -8.51
C SER A 210 60.47 59.62 -7.34
N LEU A 211 59.49 60.48 -7.64
CA LEU A 211 58.34 60.74 -6.75
C LEU A 211 57.24 59.70 -7.00
N PHE A 212 56.38 59.47 -6.00
CA PHE A 212 55.24 58.56 -6.14
C PHE A 212 54.01 59.00 -5.34
N VAL A 213 52.81 58.62 -5.79
CA VAL A 213 51.52 58.89 -5.15
C VAL A 213 51.08 57.69 -4.32
N TRP A 214 51.03 57.82 -2.99
CA TRP A 214 50.67 56.72 -2.09
C TRP A 214 49.84 57.20 -0.89
N TRP A 215 49.46 56.27 0.00
CA TRP A 215 48.81 56.55 1.27
C TRP A 215 49.64 56.06 2.47
N VAL A 216 49.45 56.70 3.62
CA VAL A 216 50.12 56.37 4.89
C VAL A 216 49.06 56.44 6.00
N PRO A 217 49.02 55.50 6.96
CA PRO A 217 49.93 54.35 7.15
C PRO A 217 49.67 53.19 6.17
N ASP A 218 50.73 52.48 5.79
CA ASP A 218 50.74 51.32 4.89
C ASP A 218 52.11 50.60 5.00
N ASP A 219 52.19 49.27 4.79
CA ASP A 219 53.44 48.50 4.93
C ASP A 219 54.33 48.47 3.67
N THR A 220 53.76 48.72 2.49
CA THR A 220 54.38 48.53 1.18
C THR A 220 55.76 49.19 1.06
N PHE A 221 55.85 50.47 1.43
CA PHE A 221 57.03 51.30 1.21
C PHE A 221 57.76 51.69 2.51
N LEU A 222 57.51 51.00 3.64
CA LEU A 222 58.16 51.30 4.93
C LEU A 222 59.69 51.45 4.83
N ASP A 223 60.34 50.60 4.03
CA ASP A 223 61.80 50.59 3.82
C ASP A 223 62.32 51.92 3.26
N LEU A 224 61.52 52.59 2.41
CA LEU A 224 61.84 53.88 1.81
C LEU A 224 61.69 55.05 2.80
N ASN A 225 61.07 54.80 3.97
CA ASN A 225 60.66 55.78 4.98
C ASN A 225 60.04 57.03 4.31
N PRO A 226 58.90 56.87 3.60
CA PRO A 226 58.39 57.86 2.67
C PRO A 226 58.11 59.21 3.35
N VAL A 227 58.71 60.28 2.82
CA VAL A 227 58.49 61.65 3.30
C VAL A 227 57.46 62.32 2.41
N GLU A 228 56.45 62.94 2.99
CA GLU A 228 55.42 63.67 2.25
C GLU A 228 55.99 64.98 1.67
N VAL A 229 55.70 65.26 0.39
CA VAL A 229 55.91 66.59 -0.20
C VAL A 229 54.82 67.54 0.31
N ARG A 230 55.18 68.41 1.24
CA ARG A 230 54.25 69.31 1.93
C ARG A 230 53.76 70.42 1.01
N PHE A 231 52.46 70.46 0.78
CA PHE A 231 51.71 71.52 0.10
C PHE A 231 51.13 72.54 1.11
N PRO A 232 50.56 73.68 0.67
CA PRO A 232 49.79 74.56 1.55
C PRO A 232 48.64 73.78 2.20
N ARG A 233 48.21 74.16 3.42
CA ARG A 233 47.15 73.44 4.16
C ARG A 233 45.87 73.29 3.32
N TYR A 234 45.21 72.15 3.48
CA TYR A 234 43.93 71.81 2.84
C TYR A 234 42.91 72.96 2.92
N ASP A 235 42.28 73.25 1.79
CA ASP A 235 41.20 74.21 1.68
C ASP A 235 39.99 73.52 1.04
N ARG A 236 39.04 73.12 1.90
CA ARG A 236 37.81 72.44 1.48
C ARG A 236 36.94 73.27 0.53
N ALA A 237 37.00 74.61 0.60
CA ALA A 237 36.23 75.46 -0.29
C ALA A 237 36.88 75.53 -1.68
N ALA A 238 38.21 75.50 -1.76
CA ALA A 238 38.93 75.35 -3.04
C ALA A 238 38.64 73.98 -3.69
N TRP A 239 38.81 72.88 -2.93
CA TRP A 239 38.64 71.52 -3.45
C TRP A 239 37.21 71.23 -3.93
N LEU A 240 36.18 71.71 -3.22
CA LEU A 240 34.78 71.58 -3.65
C LEU A 240 34.45 72.34 -4.95
N ASN A 241 35.28 73.30 -5.35
CA ASN A 241 35.17 74.02 -6.63
C ASN A 241 36.18 73.51 -7.68
N GLY A 242 36.85 72.38 -7.43
CA GLY A 242 37.80 71.75 -8.35
C GLY A 242 39.22 72.34 -8.31
N ASP A 243 39.54 73.24 -7.37
CA ASP A 243 40.89 73.77 -7.19
C ASP A 243 41.65 72.91 -6.15
N LEU A 244 42.51 72.04 -6.66
CA LEU A 244 43.18 70.97 -5.92
C LEU A 244 44.61 71.36 -5.53
N ARG A 245 44.98 72.66 -5.57
CA ARG A 245 46.38 73.11 -5.39
C ARG A 245 46.94 72.96 -3.98
N THR A 246 46.09 72.71 -2.98
CA THR A 246 46.50 72.54 -1.58
C THR A 246 46.77 71.08 -1.23
N ALA A 247 47.21 70.80 0.00
CA ALA A 247 47.30 69.45 0.54
C ALA A 247 45.89 68.81 0.57
N PRO A 248 45.78 67.49 0.38
CA PRO A 248 44.52 66.75 0.52
C PRO A 248 44.02 66.71 1.97
N GLU A 249 42.76 66.30 2.17
CA GLU A 249 42.17 66.16 3.50
C GLU A 249 42.80 64.97 4.26
N GLN A 250 43.17 65.16 5.52
CA GLN A 250 43.54 64.05 6.40
C GLN A 250 42.28 63.33 6.87
N VAL A 251 42.15 62.06 6.53
CA VAL A 251 40.92 61.29 6.71
C VAL A 251 41.01 60.49 8.01
N ALA A 252 40.10 60.75 8.95
CA ALA A 252 39.91 59.84 10.07
C ALA A 252 39.46 58.48 9.55
N ILE A 253 40.20 57.43 9.88
CA ILE A 253 39.81 56.06 9.52
C ILE A 253 38.61 55.67 10.39
N GLU A 254 37.54 55.18 9.78
CA GLU A 254 36.28 54.81 10.44
C GLU A 254 36.02 53.29 10.45
N LYS A 255 35.12 52.86 11.33
CA LYS A 255 34.72 51.45 11.49
C LYS A 255 33.31 51.25 10.97
N LEU A 256 33.15 50.36 10.01
CA LEU A 256 31.86 49.98 9.43
C LEU A 256 31.41 48.60 9.91
N VAL A 257 30.13 48.49 10.26
CA VAL A 257 29.49 47.24 10.66
C VAL A 257 28.19 46.99 9.89
N SER A 258 27.70 45.76 9.91
CA SER A 258 26.41 45.42 9.33
C SER A 258 25.26 45.96 10.19
N GLN A 259 24.20 46.50 9.58
CA GLN A 259 23.14 47.26 10.26
C GLN A 259 22.57 46.56 11.51
N ASN A 260 22.27 45.26 11.40
CA ASN A 260 21.66 44.44 12.46
C ASN A 260 22.71 43.76 13.38
N LEU A 261 23.96 44.20 13.41
CA LEU A 261 24.97 43.60 14.30
C LEU A 261 24.60 43.79 15.77
N ALA A 262 24.06 44.95 16.14
CA ALA A 262 23.51 45.23 17.47
C ALA A 262 22.43 44.23 17.93
N GLU A 263 21.67 43.63 17.00
CA GLU A 263 20.62 42.65 17.32
C GLU A 263 21.19 41.25 17.55
N LEU A 264 22.18 40.84 16.75
CA LEU A 264 22.74 39.49 16.78
C LEU A 264 23.96 39.34 17.71
N ALA A 265 24.69 40.42 17.95
CA ALA A 265 25.93 40.42 18.74
C ALA A 265 26.22 41.81 19.37
N PRO A 266 25.34 42.35 20.22
CA PRO A 266 25.51 43.69 20.81
C PRO A 266 26.83 43.89 21.55
N ALA A 267 27.33 42.85 22.25
CA ALA A 267 28.63 42.90 22.92
C ALA A 267 29.81 43.02 21.95
N VAL A 268 29.68 42.56 20.70
CA VAL A 268 30.68 42.72 19.64
C VAL A 268 30.58 44.11 19.03
N GLU A 269 29.37 44.65 18.86
CA GLU A 269 29.20 46.04 18.39
C GLU A 269 29.76 47.05 19.40
N ASP A 270 29.46 46.91 20.69
CA ASP A 270 29.99 47.75 21.77
C ASP A 270 31.53 47.69 21.86
N LEU A 271 32.11 46.49 21.79
CA LEU A 271 33.56 46.30 21.71
C LEU A 271 34.17 47.03 20.50
N VAL A 272 33.62 46.82 19.30
CA VAL A 272 34.14 47.47 18.08
C VAL A 272 33.91 48.98 18.11
N GLN A 273 32.84 49.48 18.71
CA GLN A 273 32.62 50.92 18.93
C GLN A 273 33.71 51.53 19.83
N LYS A 274 34.12 50.80 20.88
CA LYS A 274 35.16 51.23 21.83
C LYS A 274 36.60 51.06 21.30
N MET A 275 36.88 50.08 20.43
CA MET A 275 38.21 49.87 19.81
C MET A 275 38.81 51.16 19.23
N ARG A 276 39.99 51.57 19.70
CA ARG A 276 40.73 52.74 19.21
C ARG A 276 42.24 52.52 19.33
N TRP A 277 42.95 52.55 18.21
CA TRP A 277 44.41 52.49 18.15
C TRP A 277 45.00 53.90 18.05
N SER A 278 46.17 54.12 18.66
CA SER A 278 46.96 55.32 18.39
C SER A 278 47.70 55.20 17.04
N PRO A 279 48.15 56.31 16.43
CA PRO A 279 49.03 56.25 15.26
C PRO A 279 50.33 55.47 15.53
N ASP A 280 50.86 55.57 16.76
CA ASP A 280 52.08 54.88 17.18
C ASP A 280 51.89 53.36 17.27
N ASP A 281 50.72 52.89 17.73
CA ASP A 281 50.36 51.45 17.72
C ASP A 281 50.40 50.87 16.29
N VAL A 282 49.86 51.63 15.33
CA VAL A 282 49.80 51.23 13.92
C VAL A 282 51.20 51.20 13.31
N ASP A 283 52.01 52.23 13.52
CA ASP A 283 53.41 52.27 13.04
C ASP A 283 54.25 51.12 13.65
N VAL A 284 54.10 50.85 14.95
CA VAL A 284 54.78 49.74 15.63
C VAL A 284 54.35 48.38 15.06
N MET A 285 53.06 48.12 14.87
CA MET A 285 52.58 46.86 14.29
C MET A 285 53.05 46.67 12.84
N LEU A 286 52.98 47.71 12.01
CA LEU A 286 53.42 47.63 10.61
C LEU A 286 54.94 47.43 10.51
N ARG A 287 55.75 48.08 11.36
CA ARG A 287 57.20 47.85 11.43
C ARG A 287 57.56 46.47 11.97
N ASP A 288 56.86 45.96 12.99
CA ASP A 288 57.10 44.61 13.52
C ASP A 288 56.80 43.56 12.45
N MET A 289 55.65 43.66 11.75
CA MET A 289 55.31 42.80 10.61
C MET A 289 56.38 42.81 9.53
N LYS A 290 56.87 44.01 9.16
CA LYS A 290 57.91 44.17 8.14
C LYS A 290 59.29 43.66 8.57
N ALA A 291 59.65 43.81 9.84
CA ALA A 291 60.97 43.45 10.36
C ALA A 291 61.11 41.99 10.82
N SER A 292 59.99 41.33 11.16
CA SER A 292 59.95 39.91 11.55
C SER A 292 59.57 38.96 10.42
N GLU A 293 58.98 39.47 9.34
CA GLU A 293 58.30 38.70 8.29
C GLU A 293 57.16 37.78 8.82
N ASP A 294 56.73 37.98 10.07
CA ASP A 294 55.63 37.23 10.67
C ASP A 294 54.28 37.58 10.00
N PRO A 295 53.36 36.60 9.84
CA PRO A 295 52.00 36.89 9.43
C PRO A 295 51.32 37.89 10.38
N ALA A 296 50.55 38.83 9.84
CA ALA A 296 49.87 39.91 10.58
C ALA A 296 49.12 39.44 11.85
N ARG A 297 48.56 38.21 11.84
CA ARG A 297 47.93 37.59 13.02
C ARG A 297 48.89 37.41 14.20
N THR A 298 50.13 36.98 13.96
CA THR A 298 51.16 36.79 14.99
C THR A 298 51.53 38.11 15.63
N VAL A 299 51.73 39.14 14.81
CA VAL A 299 52.01 40.53 15.24
C VAL A 299 50.85 41.11 16.05
N ALA A 300 49.61 40.95 15.57
CA ALA A 300 48.42 41.38 16.31
C ALA A 300 48.29 40.66 17.67
N CYS A 301 48.55 39.35 17.73
CA CYS A 301 48.59 38.61 19.00
C CYS A 301 49.71 39.13 19.93
N ARG A 302 50.89 39.47 19.40
CA ARG A 302 52.02 40.05 20.15
C ARG A 302 51.66 41.42 20.73
N TRP A 303 51.05 42.31 19.93
CA TRP A 303 50.55 43.61 20.38
C TRP A 303 49.44 43.47 21.44
N LEU A 304 48.49 42.55 21.25
CA LEU A 304 47.41 42.31 22.23
C LEU A 304 47.94 41.83 23.58
N VAL A 305 48.93 40.93 23.61
CA VAL A 305 49.53 40.46 24.87
C VAL A 305 50.30 41.59 25.57
N ALA A 306 50.94 42.50 24.81
CA ALA A 306 51.68 43.63 25.36
C ALA A 306 50.80 44.79 25.86
N ASN A 307 49.60 44.97 25.30
CA ASN A 307 48.74 46.15 25.51
C ASN A 307 47.39 45.82 26.17
N SER A 308 47.39 44.92 27.16
CA SER A 308 46.18 44.46 27.86
C SER A 308 45.42 45.56 28.60
N GLU A 309 46.11 46.54 29.19
CA GLU A 309 45.49 47.72 29.82
C GLU A 309 44.69 48.55 28.79
N THR A 310 45.19 48.64 27.55
CA THR A 310 44.54 49.39 26.47
C THR A 310 43.23 48.74 26.05
N TRP A 311 43.23 47.46 25.66
CA TRP A 311 42.02 46.82 25.11
C TRP A 311 41.03 46.29 26.15
N SER A 312 41.46 46.04 27.40
CA SER A 312 40.51 45.66 28.47
C SER A 312 39.48 46.76 28.74
N SER A 313 39.85 48.03 28.55
CA SER A 313 38.93 49.18 28.62
C SER A 313 37.82 49.17 27.56
N TRP A 314 37.94 48.34 26.51
CA TRP A 314 36.96 48.24 25.42
C TRP A 314 35.87 47.19 25.67
N LEU A 315 35.98 46.38 26.74
CA LEU A 315 34.98 45.37 27.06
C LEU A 315 33.76 45.97 27.77
N ALA A 316 32.66 45.21 27.80
CA ALA A 316 31.48 45.51 28.63
C ALA A 316 31.67 44.92 30.04
N GLY A 317 31.07 45.55 31.05
CA GLY A 317 31.07 45.04 32.42
C GLY A 317 30.17 43.81 32.58
N GLU A 318 30.63 42.81 33.32
CA GLU A 318 30.07 41.44 33.38
C GLU A 318 28.59 41.35 33.81
N THR A 319 28.07 42.39 34.46
CA THR A 319 26.68 42.45 34.97
C THR A 319 25.71 43.23 34.07
N ALA A 320 26.14 43.75 32.93
CA ALA A 320 25.34 44.61 32.04
C ALA A 320 24.65 43.79 30.93
N CYS A 321 23.62 43.03 31.29
CA CYS A 321 22.92 42.16 30.34
C CYS A 321 22.03 42.96 29.36
N PHE A 322 21.93 42.44 28.14
CA PHE A 322 21.20 43.01 27.01
C PHE A 322 19.95 42.18 26.70
N GLU A 323 19.11 42.70 25.81
CA GLU A 323 17.86 42.06 25.41
C GLU A 323 18.12 40.67 24.78
N GLY A 324 17.27 39.70 25.11
CA GLY A 324 17.49 38.27 24.84
C GLY A 324 18.37 37.56 25.88
N PHE A 325 19.12 38.29 26.70
CA PHE A 325 20.06 37.73 27.67
C PHE A 325 19.61 38.02 29.10
N GLY A 326 20.14 37.26 30.06
CA GLY A 326 19.81 37.41 31.47
C GLY A 326 21.00 37.12 32.39
N LEU A 327 20.88 37.60 33.64
CA LEU A 327 21.84 37.34 34.71
C LEU A 327 21.90 35.84 35.04
N PHE A 328 23.12 35.30 35.15
CA PHE A 328 23.39 33.90 35.42
C PHE A 328 24.51 33.77 36.46
N ASP A 329 24.30 32.94 37.49
CA ASP A 329 25.17 32.84 38.68
C ASP A 329 26.16 31.65 38.69
N GLY A 330 26.26 30.94 37.56
CA GLY A 330 26.99 29.69 37.45
C GLY A 330 26.10 28.45 37.56
N SER A 331 24.96 28.54 38.26
CA SER A 331 24.01 27.45 38.50
C SER A 331 22.68 27.61 37.77
N GLY A 332 22.21 28.85 37.57
CA GLY A 332 20.97 29.15 36.87
C GLY A 332 20.78 30.64 36.57
N PHE A 333 19.66 30.99 35.95
CA PHE A 333 19.26 32.38 35.76
C PHE A 333 18.71 32.96 37.07
N VAL A 334 19.13 34.17 37.41
CA VAL A 334 18.73 34.85 38.65
C VAL A 334 17.85 36.07 38.36
N ALA A 335 16.90 36.33 39.26
CA ALA A 335 15.94 37.43 39.13
C ALA A 335 16.48 38.79 39.62
N GLU A 336 17.63 38.83 40.32
CA GLU A 336 18.17 40.03 40.95
C GLU A 336 19.71 40.05 40.91
N ARG A 337 20.33 41.26 40.93
CA ARG A 337 21.79 41.47 40.94
C ARG A 337 22.46 41.38 42.32
N ASP A 338 21.71 41.15 43.40
CA ASP A 338 22.22 41.21 44.78
C ASP A 338 22.10 39.84 45.47
N GLY A 339 23.24 39.16 45.65
CA GLY A 339 23.34 37.89 46.37
C GLY A 339 24.30 36.86 45.75
N ALA A 340 24.48 36.90 44.43
CA ALA A 340 25.45 36.06 43.72
C ALA A 340 26.88 36.62 43.84
N ALA A 341 27.86 35.73 44.01
CA ALA A 341 29.28 36.10 44.19
C ALA A 341 30.02 36.32 42.86
N GLU A 342 29.53 35.72 41.78
CA GLU A 342 30.06 35.81 40.42
C GLU A 342 28.84 35.85 39.49
N LEU A 343 28.77 36.83 38.58
CA LEU A 343 27.61 37.08 37.73
C LEU A 343 28.06 37.27 36.29
N ALA A 344 27.47 36.50 35.38
CA ALA A 344 27.68 36.64 33.95
C ALA A 344 26.34 36.79 33.21
N CYS A 345 26.36 37.38 32.03
CA CYS A 345 25.19 37.41 31.14
C CYS A 345 25.18 36.21 30.20
N ARG A 346 24.08 35.46 30.16
CA ARG A 346 23.87 34.32 29.24
C ARG A 346 22.57 34.49 28.44
N PRO A 347 22.48 33.93 27.22
CA PRO A 347 21.24 33.96 26.46
C PRO A 347 20.15 33.18 27.20
N CYS A 348 18.93 33.69 27.24
CA CYS A 348 17.81 32.97 27.86
C CYS A 348 17.59 31.62 27.18
N GLU A 349 17.34 30.57 27.96
CA GLU A 349 17.05 29.23 27.43
C GLU A 349 15.72 29.17 26.66
N SER A 350 15.60 28.22 25.74
CA SER A 350 14.36 28.02 24.99
C SER A 350 13.18 27.74 25.93
N GLY A 351 12.01 28.30 25.61
CA GLY A 351 10.86 28.39 26.50
C GLY A 351 10.90 29.58 27.46
N SER A 352 11.98 30.37 27.47
CA SER A 352 12.11 31.59 28.25
C SER A 352 12.38 32.82 27.38
N TYR A 353 11.99 33.99 27.86
CA TYR A 353 12.19 35.29 27.23
C TYR A 353 12.89 36.26 28.19
N SER A 354 13.51 37.29 27.62
CA SER A 354 14.25 38.33 28.33
C SER A 354 13.35 39.49 28.73
N GLU A 355 13.34 39.85 30.01
CA GLU A 355 12.58 40.96 30.59
C GLU A 355 13.54 42.04 31.14
N GLU A 356 13.18 43.32 30.97
CA GLU A 356 13.95 44.45 31.51
C GLU A 356 13.80 44.57 33.03
N LEU A 357 14.91 44.44 33.76
CA LEU A 357 14.99 44.73 35.19
C LEU A 357 15.72 46.07 35.43
N ARG A 358 15.26 46.84 36.42
CA ARG A 358 15.92 48.07 36.88
C ARG A 358 16.22 47.97 38.36
N ASP A 359 17.50 48.08 38.71
CA ASP A 359 18.00 47.99 40.08
C ASP A 359 18.83 49.23 40.48
N THR A 360 19.46 49.18 41.66
CA THR A 360 20.30 50.27 42.21
C THR A 360 21.62 50.49 41.46
N LYS A 361 22.04 49.54 40.62
CA LYS A 361 23.25 49.55 39.79
C LYS A 361 22.95 49.93 38.33
N GLY A 362 21.69 49.86 37.90
CA GLY A 362 21.20 50.40 36.62
C GLY A 362 20.15 49.51 35.93
N LYS A 363 20.00 49.64 34.61
CA LYS A 363 19.25 48.68 33.80
C LYS A 363 20.02 47.36 33.67
N THR A 364 19.29 46.26 33.58
CA THR A 364 19.75 44.92 33.17
C THR A 364 18.60 44.18 32.50
N HIS A 365 18.83 42.92 32.16
CA HIS A 365 17.78 41.98 31.78
C HIS A 365 17.87 40.68 32.58
N ILE A 366 16.75 39.98 32.71
CA ILE A 366 16.58 38.68 33.37
C ILE A 366 15.74 37.74 32.49
N CYS A 367 15.73 36.45 32.75
CA CYS A 367 14.97 35.47 31.96
C CYS A 367 13.72 34.99 32.70
N GLN A 368 12.54 35.16 32.10
CA GLN A 368 11.25 34.61 32.56
C GLN A 368 10.78 33.48 31.65
N LYS A 369 10.03 32.51 32.19
CA LYS A 369 9.34 31.47 31.38
C LYS A 369 8.18 32.04 30.58
N CYS A 370 7.93 31.48 29.40
CA CYS A 370 6.75 31.81 28.62
C CYS A 370 5.44 31.34 29.28
N PRO A 371 4.40 32.21 29.36
CA PRO A 371 3.11 31.85 29.93
C PRO A 371 2.30 30.90 29.03
N VAL A 372 1.34 30.19 29.63
CA VAL A 372 0.46 29.25 28.91
C VAL A 372 -0.26 29.90 27.71
N GLY A 373 -0.41 29.15 26.63
CA GLY A 373 -0.88 29.63 25.32
C GLY A 373 0.19 30.32 24.47
N THR A 374 1.39 30.54 25.02
CA THR A 374 2.57 31.02 24.27
C THR A 374 3.72 30.01 24.34
N ILE A 375 4.69 30.14 23.42
CA ILE A 375 5.89 29.32 23.35
C ILE A 375 7.12 30.18 23.03
N GLN A 376 8.31 29.62 23.20
CA GLN A 376 9.51 30.21 22.61
C GLN A 376 10.49 29.11 22.14
N PRO A 377 10.50 28.74 20.85
CA PRO A 377 11.35 27.67 20.34
C PRO A 377 12.85 28.03 20.33
N SER A 378 13.18 29.31 20.20
CA SER A 378 14.56 29.83 20.15
C SER A 378 14.98 30.40 21.50
N GLY A 379 16.15 29.99 21.99
CA GLY A 379 16.82 30.74 23.05
C GLY A 379 17.19 32.15 22.60
N ALA A 380 17.48 33.02 23.57
CA ALA A 380 17.81 34.44 23.40
C ALA A 380 16.69 35.38 22.91
N ALA A 381 15.42 35.06 23.14
CA ALA A 381 14.30 35.89 22.67
C ALA A 381 13.89 37.02 23.64
N ALA A 382 13.28 38.08 23.08
CA ALA A 382 12.69 39.20 23.82
C ALA A 382 11.20 39.01 24.20
N GLY A 383 10.57 37.92 23.74
CA GLY A 383 9.16 37.63 24.01
C GLY A 383 8.78 36.20 23.62
N CYS A 384 7.49 35.88 23.72
CA CYS A 384 6.95 34.55 23.44
C CYS A 384 5.88 34.60 22.34
N ASP A 385 5.92 33.65 21.42
CA ASP A 385 5.00 33.54 20.29
C ASP A 385 3.67 32.91 20.71
N LEU A 386 2.56 33.43 20.18
CA LEU A 386 1.22 32.88 20.42
C LEU A 386 1.02 31.57 19.64
N CYS A 387 0.50 30.53 20.31
CA CYS A 387 0.04 29.33 19.58
C CYS A 387 -1.06 29.69 18.57
N ASN A 388 -0.99 29.09 17.37
CA ASN A 388 -1.93 29.37 16.29
C ASN A 388 -3.30 28.74 16.51
N GLU A 389 -4.27 29.10 15.67
CA GLU A 389 -5.53 28.35 15.55
C GLU A 389 -5.22 26.88 15.22
N GLY A 390 -6.00 25.96 15.80
CA GLY A 390 -5.71 24.52 15.83
C GLY A 390 -4.63 24.08 16.83
N GLU A 391 -3.94 25.00 17.50
CA GLU A 391 -2.84 24.69 18.41
C GLU A 391 -3.06 25.31 19.81
N TYR A 392 -2.46 24.71 20.83
CA TYR A 392 -2.60 25.13 22.23
C TYR A 392 -1.32 24.85 23.03
N GLN A 393 -1.21 25.46 24.21
CA GLN A 393 -0.18 25.07 25.18
C GLN A 393 -0.64 25.29 26.63
N ASP A 394 -0.73 24.21 27.38
CA ASP A 394 -1.17 24.15 28.78
C ASP A 394 -0.03 24.22 29.82
N GLU A 395 1.24 24.16 29.38
CA GLU A 395 2.43 24.22 30.25
C GLU A 395 3.20 25.54 30.12
N GLU A 396 3.74 26.06 31.24
CA GLU A 396 4.65 27.22 31.26
C GLU A 396 6.08 26.82 30.84
N GLY A 397 6.77 27.71 30.12
CA GLY A 397 8.15 27.49 29.69
C GLY A 397 8.29 26.57 28.48
N ALA A 398 7.23 26.43 27.67
CA ALA A 398 7.19 25.49 26.56
C ALA A 398 7.88 25.99 25.29
N VAL A 399 8.51 25.06 24.56
CA VAL A 399 9.24 25.33 23.30
C VAL A 399 8.40 25.11 22.03
N ASN A 400 7.33 24.32 22.09
CA ASN A 400 6.48 23.94 20.96
C ASN A 400 5.00 23.96 21.36
N CYS A 401 4.10 24.29 20.43
CA CYS A 401 2.66 24.19 20.66
C CYS A 401 2.18 22.74 20.44
N LYS A 402 1.20 22.31 21.23
CA LYS A 402 0.50 21.04 21.05
C LYS A 402 -0.64 21.24 20.06
N ARG A 403 -0.78 20.37 19.07
CA ARG A 403 -1.96 20.39 18.17
C ARG A 403 -3.20 19.87 18.89
N CYS A 404 -4.37 20.42 18.57
CA CYS A 404 -5.61 19.88 19.10
C CYS A 404 -5.76 18.39 18.73
N PRO A 405 -6.02 17.49 19.70
CA PRO A 405 -6.23 16.07 19.43
C PRO A 405 -7.54 15.84 18.68
N LEU A 406 -7.70 14.64 18.11
CA LEU A 406 -8.91 14.25 17.38
C LEU A 406 -10.18 14.46 18.23
N GLY A 407 -11.22 15.04 17.62
CA GLY A 407 -12.45 15.42 18.32
C GLY A 407 -12.34 16.72 19.13
N ARG A 408 -11.28 17.51 18.90
CA ARG A 408 -11.13 18.86 19.44
C ARG A 408 -10.66 19.85 18.39
N PHE A 409 -11.08 21.10 18.54
CA PHE A 409 -10.72 22.22 17.66
C PHE A 409 -10.33 23.47 18.46
N GLN A 410 -9.65 24.42 17.81
CA GLN A 410 -9.37 25.73 18.39
C GLN A 410 -9.43 26.82 17.31
N ASP A 411 -10.39 27.72 17.46
CA ASP A 411 -10.75 28.82 16.56
C ASP A 411 -10.11 30.17 16.96
N GLN A 412 -9.22 30.18 17.96
CA GLN A 412 -8.58 31.38 18.47
C GLN A 412 -7.12 31.12 18.85
N LYS A 413 -6.23 32.07 18.51
CA LYS A 413 -4.81 32.03 18.91
C LYS A 413 -4.61 32.23 20.41
N GLY A 414 -3.44 31.80 20.90
CA GLY A 414 -2.96 32.08 22.26
C GLY A 414 -3.73 31.36 23.36
N LYS A 415 -4.10 30.09 23.17
CA LYS A 415 -4.97 29.34 24.10
C LYS A 415 -4.24 28.19 24.79
N SER A 416 -4.67 27.92 26.02
CA SER A 416 -4.18 26.82 26.86
C SER A 416 -4.98 25.52 26.76
N GLY A 417 -5.87 25.39 25.78
CA GLY A 417 -6.62 24.15 25.54
C GLY A 417 -7.55 24.24 24.33
N CYS A 418 -8.05 23.09 23.87
CA CYS A 418 -8.94 22.99 22.71
C CYS A 418 -10.40 22.67 23.10
N LYS A 419 -11.33 23.30 22.38
CA LYS A 419 -12.78 23.07 22.49
C LYS A 419 -13.10 21.63 22.08
N LEU A 420 -14.07 21.00 22.74
CA LEU A 420 -14.53 19.64 22.41
C LEU A 420 -15.56 19.72 21.27
N CYS A 421 -15.51 18.76 20.33
CA CYS A 421 -16.56 18.60 19.33
C CYS A 421 -17.91 18.18 19.96
N SER A 422 -18.99 18.81 19.51
CA SER A 422 -20.35 18.57 19.99
C SER A 422 -20.83 17.13 19.70
N ASN A 423 -21.73 16.60 20.54
CA ASN A 423 -22.35 15.26 20.40
C ASN A 423 -21.39 14.04 20.28
N GLY A 424 -20.14 14.15 20.74
CA GLY A 424 -19.18 13.03 20.69
C GLY A 424 -18.61 12.76 19.30
N THR A 425 -18.64 13.76 18.42
CA THR A 425 -18.12 13.71 17.05
C THR A 425 -16.59 13.87 17.00
N THR A 426 -15.97 13.49 15.88
CA THR A 426 -14.51 13.59 15.64
C THR A 426 -14.17 14.63 14.58
N THR A 427 -12.94 15.13 14.60
CA THR A 427 -12.34 15.94 13.54
C THR A 427 -11.66 15.05 12.51
N LEU A 428 -11.40 15.59 11.31
CA LEU A 428 -10.68 14.89 10.22
C LEU A 428 -9.20 14.61 10.57
N GLY A 429 -8.59 15.44 11.41
CA GLY A 429 -7.17 15.37 11.75
C GLY A 429 -6.82 16.15 13.01
N LEU A 430 -5.53 16.13 13.35
CA LEU A 430 -4.96 16.94 14.44
C LEU A 430 -4.92 18.42 14.03
N GLY A 431 -5.27 19.30 14.97
CA GLY A 431 -5.20 20.75 14.78
C GLY A 431 -6.36 21.38 14.02
N SER A 432 -7.59 20.90 14.29
CA SER A 432 -8.80 21.43 13.65
C SER A 432 -9.10 22.88 14.03
N LEU A 433 -9.61 23.66 13.07
CA LEU A 433 -9.77 25.11 13.20
C LEU A 433 -11.21 25.53 13.55
N SER A 434 -12.21 24.70 13.26
CA SER A 434 -13.62 25.05 13.39
C SER A 434 -14.49 23.92 13.95
N GLU A 435 -15.61 24.26 14.59
CA GLU A 435 -16.65 23.29 14.94
C GLU A 435 -17.28 22.62 13.68
N LYS A 436 -17.20 23.30 12.53
CA LYS A 436 -17.66 22.76 11.24
C LYS A 436 -16.83 21.58 10.73
N ASP A 437 -15.64 21.37 11.30
CA ASP A 437 -14.76 20.25 10.97
C ASP A 437 -15.11 18.98 11.77
N CYS A 438 -16.01 19.09 12.76
CA CYS A 438 -16.50 18.00 13.58
C CYS A 438 -17.61 17.21 12.86
N GLY A 439 -17.50 15.88 12.81
CA GLY A 439 -18.53 15.01 12.25
C GLY A 439 -18.36 13.54 12.64
N CYS A 440 -19.06 12.65 11.94
CA CYS A 440 -19.20 11.27 12.37
C CYS A 440 -17.90 10.45 12.31
N LEU A 441 -17.74 9.56 13.30
CA LEU A 441 -16.67 8.58 13.39
C LEU A 441 -16.78 7.57 12.22
N PRO A 442 -15.66 6.96 11.77
CA PRO A 442 -15.72 5.90 10.77
C PRO A 442 -16.64 4.76 11.24
N GLY A 443 -17.45 4.21 10.34
CA GLY A 443 -18.51 3.27 10.68
C GLY A 443 -19.80 3.92 11.22
N THR A 444 -19.94 5.25 11.17
CA THR A 444 -21.20 5.97 11.47
C THR A 444 -21.51 7.04 10.43
N ILE A 445 -22.78 7.41 10.27
CA ILE A 445 -23.28 8.35 9.26
C ILE A 445 -24.30 9.32 9.87
N SER A 446 -24.33 10.60 9.44
CA SER A 446 -25.35 11.56 9.89
C SER A 446 -26.40 11.91 8.84
N GLU A 447 -27.58 12.23 9.35
CA GLU A 447 -28.53 13.12 8.66
C GLU A 447 -28.05 14.59 8.75
N VAL A 448 -28.62 15.46 7.91
CA VAL A 448 -27.91 16.64 7.40
C VAL A 448 -27.95 17.87 8.33
N TYR A 449 -28.88 17.94 9.29
CA TYR A 449 -29.20 19.19 10.02
C TYR A 449 -29.11 19.13 11.55
N ASN A 450 -28.87 17.96 12.14
CA ASN A 450 -28.43 17.81 13.52
C ASN A 450 -27.43 16.66 13.54
N VAL A 451 -26.24 16.84 14.14
CA VAL A 451 -25.21 15.80 14.11
C VAL A 451 -25.55 14.69 15.10
N SER A 452 -26.38 13.76 14.63
CA SER A 452 -26.73 12.50 15.26
C SER A 452 -26.16 11.39 14.37
N CYS A 453 -25.09 10.75 14.84
CA CYS A 453 -24.40 9.71 14.10
C CYS A 453 -25.06 8.35 14.34
N GLN A 454 -25.70 7.81 13.32
CA GLN A 454 -26.26 6.45 13.34
C GLN A 454 -25.18 5.43 12.93
N PRO A 455 -25.23 4.17 13.42
CA PRO A 455 -24.32 3.12 12.97
C PRO A 455 -24.50 2.85 11.47
N CYS A 456 -23.38 2.67 10.76
CA CYS A 456 -23.38 2.35 9.34
C CYS A 456 -23.96 0.94 9.11
N PRO A 457 -25.07 0.76 8.37
CA PRO A 457 -25.67 -0.56 8.13
C PRO A 457 -24.74 -1.50 7.35
N GLU A 458 -24.96 -2.82 7.51
CA GLU A 458 -24.16 -3.84 6.81
C GLU A 458 -24.30 -3.70 5.30
N GLY A 459 -23.19 -3.89 4.57
CA GLY A 459 -23.11 -3.65 3.13
C GLY A 459 -22.80 -2.20 2.75
N LEU A 460 -22.84 -1.24 3.68
CA LEU A 460 -22.41 0.14 3.45
C LEU A 460 -20.94 0.34 3.90
N SER A 461 -20.22 1.24 3.24
CA SER A 461 -18.89 1.70 3.62
C SER A 461 -18.97 3.16 4.04
N CYS A 462 -18.78 3.45 5.34
CA CYS A 462 -18.84 4.80 5.90
C CYS A 462 -17.44 5.24 6.40
N PRO A 463 -16.65 6.00 5.60
CA PRO A 463 -15.45 6.68 6.08
C PRO A 463 -15.79 7.76 7.13
N VAL A 464 -14.77 8.35 7.76
CA VAL A 464 -14.95 9.48 8.68
C VAL A 464 -15.64 10.65 7.98
N LEU A 465 -16.46 11.41 8.73
CA LEU A 465 -17.31 12.50 8.22
C LEU A 465 -18.41 12.08 7.21
N SER A 466 -18.81 10.80 7.19
CA SER A 466 -19.91 10.33 6.33
C SER A 466 -21.24 11.02 6.66
N THR A 467 -21.90 11.53 5.62
CA THR A 467 -23.27 12.09 5.67
C THR A 467 -24.17 11.49 4.59
N LEU A 468 -25.48 11.52 4.81
CA LEU A 468 -26.45 11.05 3.82
C LEU A 468 -26.36 11.82 2.48
N SER A 469 -26.10 13.14 2.52
CA SER A 469 -25.85 13.93 1.31
C SER A 469 -24.60 13.49 0.54
N SER A 470 -23.54 13.07 1.25
CA SER A 470 -22.32 12.57 0.60
C SER A 470 -22.43 11.15 0.04
N LEU A 471 -23.47 10.38 0.43
CA LEU A 471 -23.80 9.09 -0.20
C LEU A 471 -24.49 9.30 -1.57
N LEU A 472 -25.37 10.30 -1.65
CA LEU A 472 -26.16 10.59 -2.85
C LEU A 472 -25.41 11.45 -3.89
N ASN A 473 -24.71 12.50 -3.42
CA ASN A 473 -24.08 13.51 -4.28
C ASN A 473 -22.54 13.48 -4.25
N GLY A 474 -21.93 12.60 -3.47
CA GLY A 474 -20.49 12.62 -3.17
C GLY A 474 -20.09 13.67 -2.14
N SER A 475 -18.90 13.52 -1.55
CA SER A 475 -18.32 14.48 -0.62
C SER A 475 -17.62 15.63 -1.36
N ALA A 476 -17.91 16.86 -0.94
CA ALA A 476 -17.29 18.08 -1.47
C ALA A 476 -15.83 18.28 -1.00
N ILE A 477 -15.34 17.48 -0.05
CA ILE A 477 -13.98 17.58 0.50
C ILE A 477 -13.02 16.65 -0.24
N ALA A 478 -13.37 15.36 -0.36
CA ALA A 478 -12.61 14.37 -1.10
C ALA A 478 -13.50 13.19 -1.50
N HIS A 479 -13.32 12.66 -2.72
CA HIS A 479 -14.12 11.54 -3.24
C HIS A 479 -13.98 10.26 -2.38
N GLU A 480 -12.85 10.09 -1.70
CA GLU A 480 -12.58 8.97 -0.77
C GLU A 480 -13.32 9.10 0.58
N LEU A 481 -13.69 10.32 0.99
CA LEU A 481 -14.53 10.59 2.16
C LEU A 481 -16.04 10.52 1.85
N SER A 482 -16.41 9.94 0.70
CA SER A 482 -17.81 9.72 0.33
C SER A 482 -18.22 8.31 0.75
N PRO A 483 -19.26 8.11 1.58
CA PRO A 483 -19.80 6.78 1.84
C PRO A 483 -20.34 6.13 0.56
N ARG A 484 -20.26 4.81 0.46
CA ARG A 484 -20.65 4.03 -0.73
C ARG A 484 -21.23 2.68 -0.36
N VAL A 485 -22.13 2.18 -1.19
CA VAL A 485 -22.58 0.78 -1.16
C VAL A 485 -21.40 -0.12 -1.55
N ARG A 486 -21.16 -1.20 -0.80
CA ARG A 486 -20.12 -2.19 -1.13
C ARG A 486 -20.57 -3.07 -2.29
N ALA A 487 -19.63 -3.63 -3.05
CA ALA A 487 -19.95 -4.69 -4.00
C ALA A 487 -20.67 -5.87 -3.31
N GLY A 488 -21.62 -6.48 -3.99
CA GLY A 488 -22.55 -7.48 -3.41
C GLY A 488 -23.79 -6.91 -2.74
N TYR A 489 -23.94 -5.59 -2.64
CA TYR A 489 -25.09 -4.92 -2.01
C TYR A 489 -25.72 -3.84 -2.90
N PHE A 490 -26.99 -3.55 -2.66
CA PHE A 490 -27.79 -2.56 -3.35
C PHE A 490 -28.64 -1.75 -2.36
N SER A 491 -28.87 -0.46 -2.62
CA SER A 491 -29.88 0.37 -1.98
C SER A 491 -30.49 1.35 -2.98
N THR A 492 -31.66 1.92 -2.69
CA THR A 492 -32.39 2.86 -3.55
C THR A 492 -31.95 4.31 -3.32
N VAL A 493 -32.37 5.26 -4.16
CA VAL A 493 -32.09 6.70 -3.93
C VAL A 493 -33.05 7.28 -2.87
N GLU A 494 -34.24 6.70 -2.79
CA GLU A 494 -35.34 7.04 -1.90
C GLU A 494 -35.06 6.59 -0.46
N GLU A 495 -34.55 5.36 -0.28
CA GLU A 495 -34.28 4.72 1.01
C GLU A 495 -32.82 4.20 1.05
N PRO A 496 -31.81 5.08 0.94
CA PRO A 496 -30.42 4.70 0.70
C PRO A 496 -29.71 3.99 1.86
N LEU A 497 -30.34 3.93 3.04
CA LEU A 497 -29.91 3.15 4.20
C LEU A 497 -30.53 1.73 4.24
N GLU A 498 -31.55 1.45 3.43
CA GLU A 498 -32.07 0.10 3.26
C GLU A 498 -31.20 -0.68 2.27
N LEU A 499 -30.31 -1.51 2.82
CA LEU A 499 -29.42 -2.35 2.04
C LEU A 499 -29.98 -3.75 1.86
N PHE A 500 -29.98 -4.17 0.59
CA PHE A 500 -30.32 -5.50 0.13
C PHE A 500 -29.03 -6.21 -0.32
N LYS A 501 -28.96 -7.51 -0.06
CA LYS A 501 -27.84 -8.38 -0.46
C LYS A 501 -28.14 -9.05 -1.79
N CYS A 502 -27.22 -8.95 -2.75
CA CYS A 502 -27.39 -9.45 -4.11
C CYS A 502 -26.75 -10.83 -4.28
N ILE A 503 -27.42 -11.72 -5.02
CA ILE A 503 -26.91 -13.07 -5.34
C ILE A 503 -27.12 -13.33 -6.84
N PRO A 504 -26.06 -13.59 -7.62
CA PRO A 504 -24.65 -13.52 -7.24
C PRO A 504 -24.23 -12.08 -6.90
N SER A 505 -23.17 -11.95 -6.08
CA SER A 505 -22.64 -10.66 -5.61
C SER A 505 -22.23 -9.72 -6.76
N THR A 506 -21.85 -10.27 -7.91
CA THR A 506 -21.46 -9.55 -9.13
C THR A 506 -22.58 -8.73 -9.79
N HIS A 507 -23.86 -9.05 -9.54
CA HIS A 507 -24.99 -8.25 -10.05
C HIS A 507 -25.01 -6.81 -9.48
N CYS A 508 -24.35 -6.61 -8.34
CA CYS A 508 -24.30 -5.34 -7.62
C CYS A 508 -22.84 -4.89 -7.48
N PRO A 509 -22.30 -4.08 -8.42
CA PRO A 509 -20.90 -3.64 -8.37
C PRO A 509 -20.61 -2.67 -7.21
N GLY A 510 -21.64 -2.20 -6.49
CA GLY A 510 -21.53 -1.18 -5.46
C GLY A 510 -21.34 0.23 -6.04
N GLY A 511 -20.93 1.18 -5.19
CA GLY A 511 -20.80 2.59 -5.54
C GLY A 511 -21.97 3.43 -5.01
N PRO A 512 -22.56 4.34 -5.82
CA PRO A 512 -23.72 5.11 -5.40
C PRO A 512 -25.00 4.24 -5.40
N PRO A 513 -26.06 4.63 -4.67
CA PRO A 513 -27.35 3.92 -4.70
C PRO A 513 -27.95 3.84 -6.11
N ASN A 514 -28.84 2.87 -6.31
CA ASN A 514 -29.49 2.51 -7.58
C ASN A 514 -28.51 2.11 -8.71
N THR A 515 -27.40 1.43 -8.36
CA THR A 515 -26.41 0.90 -9.32
C THR A 515 -26.54 -0.62 -9.46
N CYS A 516 -27.01 -1.09 -10.62
CA CYS A 516 -27.07 -2.51 -11.00
C CYS A 516 -26.17 -2.82 -12.20
N LEU A 517 -25.69 -4.07 -12.30
CA LEU A 517 -25.01 -4.57 -13.50
C LEU A 517 -26.00 -4.67 -14.68
N GLY A 518 -25.54 -4.30 -15.89
CA GLY A 518 -26.16 -4.72 -17.15
C GLY A 518 -27.59 -4.26 -17.46
N GLY A 519 -28.17 -3.36 -16.66
CA GLY A 519 -29.56 -2.93 -16.81
C GLY A 519 -30.59 -3.78 -16.05
N LEU A 520 -30.14 -4.64 -15.13
CA LEU A 520 -31.01 -5.30 -14.14
C LEU A 520 -31.76 -4.23 -13.31
N SER A 521 -33.03 -4.45 -13.01
CA SER A 521 -33.89 -3.40 -12.41
C SER A 521 -34.80 -3.84 -11.26
N ALA A 522 -35.19 -5.11 -11.18
CA ALA A 522 -35.95 -5.60 -10.02
C ALA A 522 -35.03 -5.70 -8.79
N LEU A 523 -35.48 -5.26 -7.62
CA LEU A 523 -34.68 -5.33 -6.39
C LEU A 523 -34.39 -6.79 -6.02
N PRO A 524 -33.16 -7.16 -5.58
CA PRO A 524 -31.92 -6.39 -5.58
C PRO A 524 -31.03 -6.73 -6.79
N CYS A 525 -31.22 -6.03 -7.91
CA CYS A 525 -30.60 -6.32 -9.21
C CYS A 525 -30.81 -7.78 -9.67
N ALA A 526 -32.06 -8.27 -9.59
CA ALA A 526 -32.42 -9.67 -9.80
C ALA A 526 -32.90 -9.99 -11.23
N ALA A 527 -33.68 -9.10 -11.85
CA ALA A 527 -34.36 -9.37 -13.12
C ALA A 527 -34.28 -8.20 -14.13
N CYS A 528 -34.37 -8.57 -15.41
CA CYS A 528 -34.49 -7.68 -16.57
C CYS A 528 -35.94 -7.26 -16.86
N GLY A 529 -36.14 -6.38 -17.85
CA GLY A 529 -37.45 -5.93 -18.29
C GLY A 529 -38.31 -6.99 -18.99
N GLU A 530 -39.53 -6.61 -19.41
CA GLU A 530 -40.40 -7.51 -20.16
C GLU A 530 -39.77 -7.93 -21.50
N ARG A 531 -39.74 -9.25 -21.76
CA ARG A 531 -39.18 -9.87 -22.98
C ARG A 531 -37.66 -9.72 -23.15
N GLU A 532 -36.96 -9.43 -22.07
CA GLU A 532 -35.50 -9.48 -22.00
C GLU A 532 -35.03 -10.70 -21.21
N TYR A 533 -33.78 -11.10 -21.44
CA TYR A 533 -33.07 -12.06 -20.59
C TYR A 533 -31.66 -11.53 -20.31
N PHE A 534 -31.07 -11.91 -19.18
CA PHE A 534 -29.69 -11.57 -18.86
C PHE A 534 -28.73 -12.53 -19.58
N ASP A 535 -27.79 -12.01 -20.37
CA ASP A 535 -26.82 -12.83 -21.12
C ASP A 535 -25.52 -13.14 -20.35
N GLY A 536 -25.40 -12.64 -19.12
CA GLY A 536 -24.19 -12.68 -18.29
C GLY A 536 -23.50 -11.32 -18.15
N GLN A 537 -23.79 -10.36 -19.04
CA GLN A 537 -23.28 -8.99 -18.97
C GLN A 537 -24.38 -7.93 -19.04
N ALA A 538 -25.45 -8.16 -19.81
CA ALA A 538 -26.54 -7.22 -20.02
C ALA A 538 -27.92 -7.88 -20.16
N CYS A 539 -28.96 -7.11 -19.91
CA CYS A 539 -30.32 -7.44 -20.29
C CYS A 539 -30.50 -7.24 -21.81
N VAL A 540 -30.83 -8.32 -22.53
CA VAL A 540 -30.94 -8.35 -23.99
C VAL A 540 -32.29 -8.89 -24.46
N VAL A 541 -32.82 -8.29 -25.53
CA VAL A 541 -34.18 -8.58 -26.04
C VAL A 541 -34.25 -9.97 -26.69
N CYS A 542 -35.29 -10.73 -26.34
CA CYS A 542 -35.51 -12.08 -26.83
C CYS A 542 -35.78 -12.18 -28.35
N ILE A 543 -35.03 -13.03 -29.05
CA ILE A 543 -35.21 -13.32 -30.49
C ILE A 543 -36.34 -14.34 -30.71
N SER A 544 -37.25 -14.04 -31.64
CA SER A 544 -38.48 -14.82 -31.91
C SER A 544 -38.25 -16.30 -32.24
N SER A 545 -37.11 -16.65 -32.86
CA SER A 545 -36.78 -18.02 -33.25
C SER A 545 -36.67 -19.01 -32.07
N ARG A 546 -36.45 -18.52 -30.83
CA ARG A 546 -36.48 -19.39 -29.63
C ARG A 546 -37.86 -20.02 -29.40
N GLN A 547 -38.96 -19.37 -29.80
CA GLN A 547 -40.32 -19.92 -29.65
C GLN A 547 -40.56 -21.10 -30.62
N GLU A 548 -40.11 -20.98 -31.86
CA GLU A 548 -40.17 -22.06 -32.87
C GLU A 548 -39.32 -23.26 -32.43
N LEU A 549 -38.12 -23.00 -31.92
CA LEU A 549 -37.21 -24.02 -31.39
C LEU A 549 -37.81 -24.76 -30.17
N PHE A 550 -38.53 -24.06 -29.29
CA PHE A 550 -39.21 -24.68 -28.15
C PHE A 550 -40.33 -25.64 -28.61
N VAL A 551 -41.16 -25.24 -29.58
CA VAL A 551 -42.21 -26.11 -30.15
C VAL A 551 -41.59 -27.34 -30.84
N LEU A 552 -40.51 -27.16 -31.61
CA LEU A 552 -39.75 -28.26 -32.19
C LEU A 552 -39.17 -29.20 -31.10
N GLY A 553 -38.68 -28.63 -29.99
CA GLY A 553 -38.23 -29.35 -28.80
C GLY A 553 -39.32 -30.21 -28.17
N CYS A 554 -40.55 -29.72 -28.04
CA CYS A 554 -41.69 -30.50 -27.57
C CYS A 554 -41.99 -31.70 -28.48
N VAL A 555 -41.96 -31.51 -29.81
CA VAL A 555 -42.16 -32.58 -30.80
C VAL A 555 -41.03 -33.62 -30.74
N ALA A 556 -39.78 -33.16 -30.65
CA ALA A 556 -38.62 -34.03 -30.47
C ALA A 556 -38.68 -34.81 -29.15
N GLY A 557 -39.18 -34.18 -28.07
CA GLY A 557 -39.41 -34.84 -26.77
C GLY A 557 -40.42 -35.97 -26.85
N LEU A 558 -41.54 -35.78 -27.55
CA LEU A 558 -42.53 -36.85 -27.80
C LEU A 558 -41.93 -38.02 -28.60
N ALA A 559 -41.13 -37.74 -29.64
CA ALA A 559 -40.39 -38.77 -30.36
C ALA A 559 -39.35 -39.49 -29.46
N GLY A 560 -38.68 -38.75 -28.59
CA GLY A 560 -37.75 -39.26 -27.57
C GLY A 560 -38.42 -40.21 -26.57
N LEU A 561 -39.63 -39.90 -26.11
CA LEU A 561 -40.42 -40.81 -25.26
C LEU A 561 -40.75 -42.13 -25.97
N VAL A 562 -41.02 -42.09 -27.27
CA VAL A 562 -41.26 -43.32 -28.06
C VAL A 562 -39.99 -44.16 -28.19
N LEU A 563 -38.83 -43.53 -28.45
CA LEU A 563 -37.55 -44.23 -28.47
C LEU A 563 -37.20 -44.83 -27.10
N ALA A 564 -37.37 -44.05 -26.03
CA ALA A 564 -37.12 -44.45 -24.65
C ALA A 564 -37.97 -45.66 -24.22
N TYR A 565 -39.24 -45.74 -24.65
CA TYR A 565 -40.10 -46.91 -24.42
C TYR A 565 -39.45 -48.20 -24.93
N TYR A 566 -38.88 -48.20 -26.14
CA TYR A 566 -38.26 -49.39 -26.72
C TYR A 566 -36.88 -49.69 -26.13
N VAL A 567 -36.08 -48.67 -25.83
CA VAL A 567 -34.73 -48.84 -25.24
C VAL A 567 -34.81 -49.38 -23.80
N PHE A 568 -35.60 -48.76 -22.92
CA PHE A 568 -35.66 -49.14 -21.51
C PHE A 568 -36.49 -50.41 -21.21
N ASN A 569 -37.18 -50.98 -22.22
CA ASN A 569 -37.95 -52.22 -22.09
C ASN A 569 -37.33 -53.41 -22.87
N SER A 570 -36.01 -53.40 -23.05
CA SER A 570 -35.20 -54.53 -23.50
C SER A 570 -35.44 -55.80 -22.64
N PRO A 571 -35.09 -57.01 -23.12
CA PRO A 571 -35.08 -58.20 -22.27
C PRO A 571 -34.12 -58.04 -21.08
N MET A 572 -34.47 -58.64 -19.93
CA MET A 572 -33.57 -58.70 -18.76
C MET A 572 -32.60 -59.86 -18.95
N THR A 573 -31.33 -59.64 -18.59
CA THR A 573 -30.28 -60.66 -18.62
C THR A 573 -29.56 -60.77 -17.28
N ALA A 574 -29.08 -61.97 -16.95
CA ALA A 574 -28.14 -62.20 -15.85
C ALA A 574 -26.81 -61.49 -16.09
N LYS A 575 -26.25 -61.68 -17.30
CA LYS A 575 -24.99 -61.10 -17.74
C LYS A 575 -25.08 -59.57 -17.84
N ALA A 576 -23.98 -58.91 -17.48
CA ALA A 576 -23.78 -57.46 -17.61
C ALA A 576 -23.50 -57.08 -19.08
N SER A 577 -24.47 -57.27 -19.97
CA SER A 577 -24.36 -56.90 -21.39
C SER A 577 -23.84 -55.47 -21.56
N THR A 578 -22.92 -55.23 -22.50
CA THR A 578 -22.38 -53.89 -22.79
C THR A 578 -23.47 -52.85 -23.02
N MET A 579 -24.65 -53.22 -23.55
CA MET A 579 -25.79 -52.29 -23.66
C MET A 579 -26.30 -51.79 -22.28
N LEU A 580 -26.38 -52.68 -21.29
CA LEU A 580 -26.75 -52.33 -19.91
C LEU A 580 -25.63 -51.52 -19.23
N THR A 581 -24.37 -51.89 -19.44
CA THR A 581 -23.20 -51.15 -18.93
C THR A 581 -23.14 -49.74 -19.52
N THR A 582 -23.39 -49.58 -20.83
CA THR A 582 -23.42 -48.28 -21.53
C THR A 582 -24.55 -47.39 -21.03
N THR A 583 -25.78 -47.92 -20.96
CA THR A 583 -26.94 -47.16 -20.46
C THR A 583 -26.83 -46.82 -18.97
N THR A 584 -26.15 -47.66 -18.18
CA THR A 584 -25.83 -47.34 -16.78
C THR A 584 -24.75 -46.26 -16.67
N ALA A 585 -23.67 -46.33 -17.46
CA ALA A 585 -22.62 -45.31 -17.48
C ALA A 585 -23.14 -43.94 -17.96
N LEU A 586 -23.98 -43.91 -18.99
CA LEU A 586 -24.64 -42.69 -19.46
C LEU A 586 -25.59 -42.13 -18.38
N GLY A 587 -26.32 -43.00 -17.68
CA GLY A 587 -27.14 -42.61 -16.52
C GLY A 587 -26.29 -42.03 -15.38
N MET A 588 -25.11 -42.60 -15.11
CA MET A 588 -24.16 -42.06 -14.13
C MET A 588 -23.59 -40.71 -14.53
N MET A 589 -23.33 -40.47 -15.82
CA MET A 589 -22.96 -39.15 -16.31
C MET A 589 -24.06 -38.14 -16.00
N VAL A 590 -25.32 -38.40 -16.34
CA VAL A 590 -26.41 -37.46 -16.02
C VAL A 590 -26.55 -37.26 -14.50
N MET A 591 -26.45 -38.33 -13.69
CA MET A 591 -26.45 -38.21 -12.23
C MET A 591 -25.22 -37.47 -11.67
N MET A 592 -24.09 -37.45 -12.37
CA MET A 592 -22.92 -36.61 -12.03
C MET A 592 -23.21 -35.15 -12.33
N LEU A 593 -23.67 -34.84 -13.54
CA LEU A 593 -23.99 -33.47 -13.97
C LEU A 593 -25.08 -32.85 -13.06
N GLN A 594 -26.08 -33.64 -12.67
CA GLN A 594 -27.08 -33.27 -11.65
C GLN A 594 -26.46 -33.04 -10.26
N LYS A 595 -25.53 -33.89 -9.77
CA LYS A 595 -24.83 -33.63 -8.49
C LYS A 595 -24.06 -32.30 -8.55
N VAL A 596 -23.40 -32.00 -9.66
CA VAL A 596 -22.62 -30.75 -9.85
C VAL A 596 -23.54 -29.53 -9.90
N GLY A 597 -24.65 -29.57 -10.64
CA GLY A 597 -25.61 -28.46 -10.65
C GLY A 597 -26.31 -28.23 -9.30
N VAL A 598 -26.50 -29.27 -8.47
CA VAL A 598 -27.01 -29.13 -7.09
C VAL A 598 -26.00 -28.39 -6.20
N ILE A 599 -24.70 -28.65 -6.38
CA ILE A 599 -23.63 -27.91 -5.71
C ILE A 599 -23.57 -26.46 -6.19
N GLY A 600 -23.83 -26.21 -7.48
CA GLY A 600 -23.98 -24.87 -8.05
C GLY A 600 -25.16 -24.05 -7.53
N ASN A 601 -26.07 -24.65 -6.73
CA ASN A 601 -27.16 -23.96 -6.05
C ASN A 601 -26.84 -23.64 -4.56
N MET A 602 -25.63 -23.94 -4.08
CA MET A 602 -25.17 -23.55 -2.74
C MET A 602 -24.86 -22.04 -2.68
N THR A 603 -24.96 -21.42 -1.50
CA THR A 603 -24.64 -19.98 -1.31
C THR A 603 -23.14 -19.70 -1.14
N VAL A 604 -22.29 -20.50 -1.78
CA VAL A 604 -20.83 -20.37 -1.73
C VAL A 604 -20.33 -19.65 -2.98
N ASP A 605 -19.51 -18.61 -2.83
CA ASP A 605 -18.86 -17.92 -3.95
C ASP A 605 -17.75 -18.79 -4.57
N PHE A 606 -18.13 -19.62 -5.55
CA PHE A 606 -17.19 -20.41 -6.35
C PHE A 606 -16.36 -19.53 -7.32
N PRO A 607 -15.12 -19.91 -7.66
CA PRO A 607 -14.28 -19.17 -8.61
C PRO A 607 -14.94 -19.05 -10.00
N PHE A 608 -14.72 -17.90 -10.66
CA PHE A 608 -15.40 -17.50 -11.90
C PHE A 608 -15.30 -18.55 -13.01
N GLU A 609 -14.13 -19.16 -13.16
CA GLU A 609 -13.79 -20.20 -14.12
C GLU A 609 -14.65 -21.48 -13.99
N VAL A 610 -15.39 -21.61 -12.88
CA VAL A 610 -16.28 -22.73 -12.55
C VAL A 610 -17.77 -22.34 -12.61
N GLN A 611 -18.10 -21.04 -12.50
CA GLN A 611 -19.49 -20.56 -12.51
C GLN A 611 -20.18 -20.85 -13.85
N GLU A 612 -19.50 -20.61 -14.99
CA GLU A 612 -20.00 -20.96 -16.33
C GLU A 612 -20.30 -22.47 -16.47
N ILE A 613 -19.48 -23.32 -15.85
CA ILE A 613 -19.66 -24.77 -15.84
C ILE A 613 -20.92 -25.12 -15.05
N PHE A 614 -21.13 -24.52 -13.87
CA PHE A 614 -22.29 -24.78 -13.03
C PHE A 614 -23.61 -24.30 -13.67
N GLN A 615 -23.63 -23.12 -14.28
CA GLN A 615 -24.76 -22.63 -15.08
C GLN A 615 -25.07 -23.61 -16.23
N SER A 616 -24.03 -24.08 -16.94
CA SER A 616 -24.19 -25.11 -17.98
C SER A 616 -24.73 -26.45 -17.44
N MET A 617 -24.44 -26.79 -16.17
CA MET A 617 -24.93 -28.03 -15.54
C MET A 617 -26.40 -27.95 -15.12
N GLN A 618 -26.96 -26.77 -14.84
CA GLN A 618 -28.37 -26.60 -14.46
C GLN A 618 -29.34 -27.11 -15.55
N ILE A 619 -28.93 -27.14 -16.82
CA ILE A 619 -29.68 -27.78 -17.92
C ILE A 619 -30.01 -29.26 -17.61
N PHE A 620 -29.09 -30.00 -16.98
CA PHE A 620 -29.31 -31.41 -16.60
C PHE A 620 -30.21 -31.58 -15.36
N ILE A 621 -30.45 -30.50 -14.64
CA ILE A 621 -31.49 -30.37 -13.61
C ILE A 621 -32.82 -29.93 -14.25
N LEU A 622 -32.92 -29.81 -15.58
CA LEU A 622 -34.13 -29.37 -16.29
C LEU A 622 -34.56 -27.95 -15.91
N ASP A 623 -33.57 -27.08 -15.67
CA ASP A 623 -33.84 -25.68 -15.37
C ASP A 623 -34.41 -24.95 -16.60
N MET A 624 -35.65 -24.46 -16.48
CA MET A 624 -36.34 -23.77 -17.57
C MET A 624 -35.63 -22.48 -18.00
N GLU A 625 -34.87 -21.84 -17.11
CA GLU A 625 -34.20 -20.58 -17.41
C GLU A 625 -32.94 -20.80 -18.25
N ALA A 626 -32.16 -21.83 -17.94
CA ALA A 626 -31.06 -22.29 -18.78
C ALA A 626 -31.54 -22.80 -20.16
N LEU A 627 -32.79 -23.26 -20.26
CA LEU A 627 -33.47 -23.59 -21.53
C LEU A 627 -34.04 -22.36 -22.28
N GLY A 628 -33.92 -21.15 -21.71
CA GLY A 628 -34.40 -19.90 -22.33
C GLY A 628 -35.91 -19.68 -22.26
N TYR A 629 -36.61 -20.31 -21.33
CA TYR A 629 -38.06 -20.18 -21.13
C TYR A 629 -38.57 -18.73 -20.90
N PRO A 630 -37.81 -17.78 -20.29
CA PRO A 630 -38.23 -16.38 -20.22
C PRO A 630 -38.56 -15.76 -21.59
N CYS A 631 -37.84 -16.16 -22.65
CA CYS A 631 -38.12 -15.75 -24.03
C CYS A 631 -39.30 -16.48 -24.70
N VAL A 632 -39.82 -17.54 -24.07
CA VAL A 632 -40.90 -18.36 -24.63
C VAL A 632 -42.26 -17.96 -24.06
N ALA A 633 -42.36 -17.77 -22.74
CA ALA A 633 -43.64 -17.64 -22.06
C ALA A 633 -43.80 -16.38 -21.19
N SER A 634 -42.87 -16.09 -20.28
CA SER A 634 -42.96 -14.92 -19.40
C SER A 634 -41.67 -14.60 -18.66
N SER A 635 -41.43 -13.31 -18.41
CA SER A 635 -40.44 -12.79 -17.47
C SER A 635 -40.86 -12.90 -15.99
N ASP A 636 -42.07 -13.36 -15.68
CA ASP A 636 -42.59 -13.50 -14.31
C ASP A 636 -42.04 -14.74 -13.57
N ALA A 637 -41.42 -14.53 -12.40
CA ALA A 637 -40.77 -15.57 -11.60
C ALA A 637 -41.71 -16.70 -11.16
N VAL A 638 -42.93 -16.37 -10.70
CA VAL A 638 -43.93 -17.36 -10.27
C VAL A 638 -44.35 -18.25 -11.45
N ARG A 639 -44.55 -17.68 -12.64
CA ARG A 639 -44.87 -18.42 -13.87
C ARG A 639 -43.70 -19.28 -14.36
N ARG A 640 -42.44 -18.79 -14.30
CA ARG A 640 -41.23 -19.60 -14.57
C ARG A 640 -41.17 -20.81 -13.62
N TYR A 641 -41.36 -20.59 -12.33
CA TYR A 641 -41.35 -21.64 -11.31
C TYR A 641 -42.46 -22.69 -11.53
N LEU A 642 -43.71 -22.26 -11.67
CA LEU A 642 -44.85 -23.16 -11.85
C LEU A 642 -44.76 -23.97 -13.16
N SER A 643 -44.16 -23.42 -14.22
CA SER A 643 -43.92 -24.19 -15.46
C SER A 643 -42.97 -25.37 -15.24
N THR A 644 -41.96 -25.20 -14.36
CA THR A 644 -41.00 -26.24 -13.98
C THR A 644 -41.67 -27.32 -13.14
N VAL A 645 -42.54 -26.93 -12.19
CA VAL A 645 -43.38 -27.86 -11.40
C VAL A 645 -44.31 -28.68 -12.31
N MET A 646 -44.91 -28.05 -13.32
CA MET A 646 -45.85 -28.69 -14.24
C MET A 646 -45.19 -29.57 -15.32
N LEU A 647 -43.87 -29.50 -15.52
CA LEU A 647 -43.15 -30.35 -16.47
C LEU A 647 -43.33 -31.84 -16.16
N PHE A 648 -43.25 -32.23 -14.89
CA PHE A 648 -43.33 -33.64 -14.46
C PHE A 648 -44.70 -34.28 -14.75
N PRO A 649 -45.85 -33.70 -14.34
CA PRO A 649 -47.15 -34.22 -14.75
C PRO A 649 -47.38 -34.09 -16.26
N ALA A 650 -46.88 -33.06 -16.95
CA ALA A 650 -47.00 -32.94 -18.41
C ALA A 650 -46.31 -34.09 -19.16
N VAL A 651 -45.10 -34.50 -18.75
CA VAL A 651 -44.40 -35.66 -19.34
C VAL A 651 -45.13 -36.98 -19.02
N ILE A 652 -45.70 -37.14 -17.82
CA ILE A 652 -46.55 -38.29 -17.50
C ILE A 652 -47.78 -38.36 -18.42
N VAL A 653 -48.47 -37.23 -18.62
CA VAL A 653 -49.60 -37.12 -19.57
C VAL A 653 -49.15 -37.44 -21.00
N GLY A 654 -47.96 -36.98 -21.41
CA GLY A 654 -47.35 -37.33 -22.69
C GLY A 654 -47.11 -38.84 -22.85
N ILE A 655 -46.61 -39.53 -21.82
CA ILE A 655 -46.42 -40.99 -21.83
C ILE A 655 -47.78 -41.72 -21.92
N LEU A 656 -48.80 -41.24 -21.20
CA LEU A 656 -50.16 -41.79 -21.27
C LEU A 656 -50.84 -41.54 -22.64
N PHE A 657 -50.56 -40.39 -23.26
CA PHE A 657 -51.01 -40.06 -24.61
C PHE A 657 -50.34 -40.96 -25.67
N CYS A 658 -49.03 -41.20 -25.57
CA CYS A 658 -48.34 -42.19 -26.39
C CYS A 658 -48.90 -43.61 -26.19
N LEU A 659 -49.21 -44.02 -24.95
CA LEU A 659 -49.89 -45.29 -24.68
C LEU A 659 -51.27 -45.36 -25.35
N ALA A 660 -52.07 -44.29 -25.30
CA ALA A 660 -53.39 -44.23 -25.95
C ALA A 660 -53.28 -44.35 -27.47
N ILE A 661 -52.42 -43.55 -28.11
CA ILE A 661 -52.13 -43.62 -29.56
C ILE A 661 -51.64 -45.03 -29.94
N SER A 662 -50.78 -45.65 -29.11
CA SER A 662 -50.27 -47.00 -29.40
C SER A 662 -51.38 -48.05 -29.57
N LYS A 663 -52.56 -47.88 -28.94
CA LYS A 663 -53.68 -48.83 -29.09
C LYS A 663 -54.34 -48.75 -30.47
N LEU A 664 -54.33 -47.55 -31.08
CA LEU A 664 -54.83 -47.32 -32.45
C LEU A 664 -53.89 -47.95 -33.50
N LEU A 665 -52.61 -48.12 -33.18
CA LEU A 665 -51.61 -48.70 -34.06
C LEU A 665 -51.70 -50.25 -34.18
N PRO A 666 -51.11 -50.84 -35.24
CA PRO A 666 -51.06 -52.30 -35.44
C PRO A 666 -50.41 -53.04 -34.27
N LYS A 667 -50.76 -54.32 -34.07
CA LYS A 667 -50.34 -55.14 -32.92
C LYS A 667 -48.84 -55.06 -32.55
N LYS A 668 -47.94 -54.93 -33.55
CA LYS A 668 -46.48 -54.79 -33.36
C LYS A 668 -46.05 -53.52 -32.59
N TRP A 669 -46.84 -52.44 -32.67
CA TRP A 669 -46.53 -51.13 -32.10
C TRP A 669 -47.31 -50.81 -30.81
N ARG A 670 -48.16 -51.72 -30.34
CA ARG A 670 -49.00 -51.53 -29.15
C ARG A 670 -48.16 -51.56 -27.87
N TRP A 671 -48.29 -50.55 -27.01
CA TRP A 671 -47.57 -50.51 -25.74
C TRP A 671 -48.26 -51.38 -24.69
N ALA A 672 -47.45 -52.04 -23.85
CA ALA A 672 -47.92 -52.81 -22.69
C ALA A 672 -47.97 -51.90 -21.45
N THR A 673 -48.96 -52.09 -20.59
CA THR A 673 -49.16 -51.26 -19.39
C THR A 673 -47.98 -51.34 -18.44
N SER A 674 -47.50 -52.54 -18.13
CA SER A 674 -46.32 -52.79 -17.30
C SER A 674 -45.05 -52.11 -17.83
N LYS A 675 -44.78 -52.25 -19.13
CA LYS A 675 -43.67 -51.57 -19.83
C LYS A 675 -43.81 -50.04 -19.85
N THR A 676 -45.03 -49.52 -19.82
CA THR A 676 -45.31 -48.07 -19.76
C THR A 676 -45.10 -47.54 -18.34
N LEU A 677 -45.55 -48.27 -17.32
CA LEU A 677 -45.28 -47.94 -15.91
C LEU A 677 -43.77 -47.93 -15.63
N ASN A 678 -43.01 -48.87 -16.22
CA ASN A 678 -41.55 -48.86 -16.16
C ASN A 678 -40.94 -47.59 -16.79
N LEU A 679 -41.47 -47.10 -17.92
CA LEU A 679 -41.02 -45.85 -18.53
C LEU A 679 -41.35 -44.63 -17.65
N MET A 680 -42.56 -44.57 -17.08
CA MET A 680 -42.97 -43.51 -16.14
C MET A 680 -42.07 -43.48 -14.90
N GLY A 681 -41.81 -44.64 -14.30
CA GLY A 681 -40.89 -44.77 -13.17
C GLY A 681 -39.43 -44.46 -13.54
N GLN A 682 -39.00 -44.79 -14.77
CA GLN A 682 -37.66 -44.45 -15.25
C GLN A 682 -37.49 -42.94 -15.45
N PHE A 683 -38.52 -42.23 -15.93
CA PHE A 683 -38.54 -40.77 -15.99
C PHE A 683 -38.53 -40.15 -14.59
N LEU A 684 -39.44 -40.58 -13.70
CA LEU A 684 -39.53 -40.05 -12.33
C LEU A 684 -38.26 -40.32 -11.51
N GLN A 685 -37.60 -41.46 -11.69
CA GLN A 685 -36.30 -41.76 -11.08
C GLN A 685 -35.18 -40.83 -11.61
N MET A 686 -35.19 -40.49 -12.90
CA MET A 686 -34.17 -39.65 -13.54
C MET A 686 -34.38 -38.15 -13.24
N GLY A 687 -35.62 -37.73 -13.11
CA GLY A 687 -36.00 -36.38 -12.67
C GLY A 687 -36.09 -36.22 -11.14
N TYR A 688 -35.84 -37.27 -10.35
CA TYR A 688 -36.08 -37.24 -8.89
C TYR A 688 -35.30 -36.16 -8.17
N THR A 689 -34.00 -36.02 -8.50
CA THR A 689 -33.15 -34.97 -7.93
C THR A 689 -33.72 -33.59 -8.25
N THR A 690 -34.10 -33.33 -9.51
CA THR A 690 -34.78 -32.08 -9.90
C THR A 690 -36.07 -31.87 -9.12
N MET A 691 -36.98 -32.86 -9.07
CA MET A 691 -38.24 -32.70 -8.34
C MET A 691 -37.99 -32.30 -6.88
N SER A 692 -36.95 -32.85 -6.26
CA SER A 692 -36.55 -32.49 -4.90
C SER A 692 -35.91 -31.10 -4.79
N VAL A 693 -35.14 -30.63 -5.78
CA VAL A 693 -34.64 -29.24 -5.84
C VAL A 693 -35.82 -28.28 -6.03
N THR A 694 -36.61 -28.45 -7.10
CA THR A 694 -37.73 -27.58 -7.46
C THR A 694 -38.77 -27.51 -6.35
N ALA A 695 -39.04 -28.61 -5.63
CA ALA A 695 -39.94 -28.62 -4.48
C ALA A 695 -39.43 -27.80 -3.28
N MET A 696 -38.10 -27.63 -3.18
CA MET A 696 -37.42 -26.95 -2.07
C MET A 696 -37.05 -25.48 -2.37
N VAL A 697 -37.03 -25.05 -3.64
CA VAL A 697 -36.75 -23.64 -4.01
C VAL A 697 -37.57 -22.61 -3.23
N PRO A 698 -38.89 -22.78 -2.98
CA PRO A 698 -39.66 -21.80 -2.18
C PRO A 698 -39.30 -21.75 -0.69
N MET A 699 -38.40 -22.63 -0.23
CA MET A 699 -37.95 -22.74 1.17
C MET A 699 -36.53 -22.18 1.36
N THR A 700 -35.79 -21.89 0.29
CA THR A 700 -34.45 -21.29 0.35
C THR A 700 -34.54 -19.76 0.44
N CYS A 701 -35.11 -19.25 1.54
CA CYS A 701 -35.06 -17.83 1.86
C CYS A 701 -33.68 -17.46 2.42
N TYR A 702 -33.11 -16.34 1.99
CA TYR A 702 -31.88 -15.75 2.53
C TYR A 702 -32.17 -14.36 3.09
N SER A 703 -31.29 -13.86 3.97
CA SER A 703 -31.51 -12.64 4.75
C SER A 703 -30.80 -11.41 4.18
N HIS A 704 -31.45 -10.25 4.29
CA HIS A 704 -30.90 -8.93 3.96
C HIS A 704 -30.55 -8.11 5.22
N PRO A 705 -29.60 -7.16 5.15
CA PRO A 705 -29.28 -6.23 6.25
C PRO A 705 -30.46 -5.47 6.86
N ASN A 706 -31.50 -5.13 6.07
CA ASN A 706 -32.72 -4.47 6.56
C ASN A 706 -33.72 -5.43 7.26
N GLY A 707 -33.40 -6.73 7.39
CA GLY A 707 -34.27 -7.72 8.02
C GLY A 707 -35.37 -8.28 7.12
N LEU A 708 -35.41 -7.89 5.84
CA LEU A 708 -36.21 -8.58 4.83
C LEU A 708 -35.53 -9.88 4.37
N HIS A 709 -36.30 -10.77 3.77
CA HIS A 709 -35.81 -12.04 3.22
C HIS A 709 -36.28 -12.23 1.78
N SER A 710 -35.44 -12.81 0.92
CA SER A 710 -35.75 -13.10 -0.49
C SER A 710 -35.45 -14.56 -0.86
N LEU A 711 -36.07 -15.07 -1.93
CA LEU A 711 -35.76 -16.40 -2.44
C LEU A 711 -34.39 -16.43 -3.12
N LEU A 712 -33.54 -17.40 -2.74
CA LEU A 712 -32.20 -17.57 -3.28
C LEU A 712 -32.15 -17.68 -4.81
N LYS A 713 -33.12 -18.38 -5.42
CA LYS A 713 -33.18 -18.53 -6.88
C LYS A 713 -33.89 -17.37 -7.60
N PHE A 714 -34.82 -16.71 -6.93
CA PHE A 714 -35.61 -15.60 -7.49
C PHE A 714 -35.55 -14.42 -6.53
N PRO A 715 -34.41 -13.70 -6.47
CA PRO A 715 -34.20 -12.66 -5.46
C PRO A 715 -35.20 -11.50 -5.55
N GLU A 716 -35.92 -11.36 -6.68
CA GLU A 716 -37.04 -10.44 -6.85
C GLU A 716 -38.29 -10.82 -6.02
N VAL A 717 -38.41 -12.07 -5.56
CA VAL A 717 -39.53 -12.56 -4.76
C VAL A 717 -39.16 -12.58 -3.28
N PHE A 718 -39.62 -11.56 -2.56
CA PHE A 718 -39.52 -11.48 -1.10
C PHE A 718 -40.35 -12.58 -0.42
N CYS A 719 -39.76 -13.23 0.59
CA CYS A 719 -40.42 -14.30 1.35
C CYS A 719 -41.52 -13.74 2.27
N GLY A 720 -42.66 -14.44 2.34
CA GLY A 720 -43.86 -14.00 3.07
C GLY A 720 -44.85 -13.19 2.24
N THR A 721 -44.54 -12.89 0.97
CA THR A 721 -45.48 -12.28 0.01
C THR A 721 -46.55 -13.25 -0.50
N GLU A 722 -47.57 -12.74 -1.19
CA GLU A 722 -48.56 -13.58 -1.89
C GLU A 722 -47.90 -14.43 -3.00
N GLU A 723 -46.95 -13.85 -3.75
CA GLU A 723 -46.18 -14.55 -4.79
C GLU A 723 -45.37 -15.71 -4.21
N HIS A 724 -44.63 -15.46 -3.14
CA HIS A 724 -43.91 -16.50 -2.38
C HIS A 724 -44.85 -17.60 -1.89
N SER A 725 -46.05 -17.23 -1.40
CA SER A 725 -47.06 -18.17 -0.92
C SER A 725 -47.59 -19.10 -2.02
N VAL A 726 -47.78 -18.58 -3.24
CA VAL A 726 -48.18 -19.40 -4.41
C VAL A 726 -47.06 -20.36 -4.80
N MET A 727 -45.80 -19.90 -4.81
CA MET A 727 -44.64 -20.76 -5.09
C MET A 727 -44.51 -21.86 -4.02
N LEU A 728 -44.65 -21.53 -2.74
CA LEU A 728 -44.57 -22.46 -1.62
C LEU A 728 -45.67 -23.54 -1.69
N ALA A 729 -46.90 -23.18 -2.07
CA ALA A 729 -47.97 -24.16 -2.30
C ALA A 729 -47.62 -25.15 -3.43
N GLY A 730 -47.05 -24.65 -4.53
CA GLY A 730 -46.54 -25.50 -5.63
C GLY A 730 -45.41 -26.43 -5.21
N GLY A 731 -44.45 -25.91 -4.43
CA GLY A 731 -43.31 -26.68 -3.91
C GLY A 731 -43.74 -27.77 -2.94
N LEU A 732 -44.62 -27.46 -2.00
CA LEU A 732 -45.20 -28.43 -1.06
C LEU A 732 -46.00 -29.54 -1.76
N ALA A 733 -46.74 -29.21 -2.82
CA ALA A 733 -47.44 -30.20 -3.63
C ALA A 733 -46.45 -31.14 -4.36
N LEU A 734 -45.39 -30.60 -4.96
CA LEU A 734 -44.35 -31.40 -5.62
C LEU A 734 -43.57 -32.26 -4.60
N LEU A 735 -43.29 -31.73 -3.41
CA LEU A 735 -42.65 -32.46 -2.31
C LEU A 735 -43.51 -33.64 -1.85
N ALA A 736 -44.80 -33.41 -1.59
CA ALA A 736 -45.72 -34.44 -1.10
C ALA A 736 -45.98 -35.54 -2.14
N PHE A 737 -46.35 -35.17 -3.37
CA PHE A 737 -46.78 -36.14 -4.38
C PHE A 737 -45.64 -36.65 -5.27
N GLY A 738 -44.75 -35.75 -5.73
CA GLY A 738 -43.67 -36.08 -6.66
C GLY A 738 -42.45 -36.69 -6.00
N VAL A 739 -42.03 -36.16 -4.85
CA VAL A 739 -40.81 -36.61 -4.14
C VAL A 739 -41.15 -37.69 -3.12
N LEU A 740 -41.85 -37.35 -2.03
CA LEU A 740 -42.17 -38.27 -0.93
C LEU A 740 -43.12 -39.39 -1.39
N GLY A 741 -44.16 -39.07 -2.17
CA GLY A 741 -45.07 -40.05 -2.74
C GLY A 741 -44.37 -41.11 -3.61
N PHE A 742 -43.46 -40.67 -4.49
CA PHE A 742 -42.67 -41.58 -5.33
C PHE A 742 -41.64 -42.38 -4.53
N LEU A 743 -41.00 -41.78 -3.52
CA LEU A 743 -40.08 -42.47 -2.63
C LEU A 743 -40.80 -43.57 -1.84
N CYS A 744 -41.95 -43.26 -1.23
CA CYS A 744 -42.79 -44.24 -0.54
C CYS A 744 -43.27 -45.36 -1.46
N LEU A 745 -43.67 -45.03 -2.70
CA LEU A 745 -44.00 -46.03 -3.72
C LEU A 745 -42.81 -46.95 -4.05
N CYS A 746 -41.59 -46.39 -4.17
CA CYS A 746 -40.37 -47.16 -4.43
C CYS A 746 -39.95 -48.02 -3.24
N VAL A 747 -40.09 -47.54 -1.99
CA VAL A 747 -39.83 -48.30 -0.76
C VAL A 747 -40.81 -49.47 -0.63
N TRP A 748 -42.10 -49.23 -0.85
CA TRP A 748 -43.14 -50.27 -0.83
C TRP A 748 -42.93 -51.29 -1.95
N ALA A 749 -42.69 -50.84 -3.18
CA ALA A 749 -42.45 -51.71 -4.33
C ALA A 749 -41.18 -52.55 -4.11
N ALA A 750 -40.10 -51.96 -3.59
CA ALA A 750 -38.92 -52.68 -3.18
C ALA A 750 -39.27 -53.81 -2.20
N TYR A 751 -39.94 -53.51 -1.09
CA TYR A 751 -40.33 -54.52 -0.10
C TYR A 751 -41.21 -55.65 -0.69
N GLN A 752 -42.06 -55.34 -1.68
CA GLN A 752 -43.01 -56.30 -2.29
C GLN A 752 -42.47 -57.10 -3.49
N VAL A 753 -41.47 -56.60 -4.21
CA VAL A 753 -40.86 -57.29 -5.37
C VAL A 753 -40.43 -58.73 -5.07
N PRO A 754 -39.79 -59.06 -3.92
CA PRO A 754 -39.47 -60.44 -3.55
C PRO A 754 -40.70 -61.38 -3.46
N LEU A 755 -41.88 -60.84 -3.11
CA LEU A 755 -43.12 -61.61 -3.03
C LEU A 755 -43.69 -61.84 -4.44
N TRP A 756 -43.86 -60.76 -5.22
CA TRP A 756 -44.41 -60.84 -6.59
C TRP A 756 -43.58 -61.74 -7.50
N SER A 757 -42.25 -61.65 -7.36
CA SER A 757 -41.28 -62.53 -8.01
C SER A 757 -41.55 -64.01 -7.63
N SER A 758 -41.60 -64.34 -6.34
CA SER A 758 -41.90 -65.72 -5.88
C SER A 758 -43.30 -66.23 -6.28
N GLN A 759 -44.21 -65.34 -6.66
CA GLN A 759 -45.56 -65.65 -7.14
C GLN A 759 -45.67 -65.71 -8.68
N GLY A 760 -44.57 -65.53 -9.43
CA GLY A 760 -44.59 -65.52 -10.89
C GLY A 760 -45.29 -64.31 -11.52
N LEU A 761 -45.49 -63.21 -10.77
CA LEU A 761 -46.16 -61.99 -11.23
C LEU A 761 -45.21 -61.11 -12.07
N SER A 762 -44.74 -61.69 -13.18
CA SER A 762 -43.75 -61.14 -14.12
C SER A 762 -44.07 -59.70 -14.56
N ASP A 763 -45.32 -59.38 -14.86
CA ASP A 763 -45.77 -58.04 -15.23
C ASP A 763 -45.53 -56.99 -14.12
N ARG A 764 -45.79 -57.34 -12.85
CA ARG A 764 -45.57 -56.43 -11.71
C ARG A 764 -44.09 -56.18 -11.48
N VAL A 765 -43.27 -57.24 -11.50
CA VAL A 765 -41.80 -57.13 -11.42
C VAL A 765 -41.26 -56.31 -12.60
N SER A 766 -41.82 -56.49 -13.80
CA SER A 766 -41.40 -55.72 -14.99
C SER A 766 -41.74 -54.23 -14.91
N SER A 767 -42.80 -53.86 -14.17
CA SER A 767 -43.24 -52.47 -13.99
C SER A 767 -42.26 -51.63 -13.13
N PHE A 768 -41.46 -52.29 -12.29
CA PHE A 768 -40.45 -51.65 -11.43
C PHE A 768 -39.00 -51.90 -11.89
N ARG A 769 -38.79 -52.28 -13.16
CA ARG A 769 -37.45 -52.53 -13.72
C ARG A 769 -36.48 -51.37 -13.56
N PHE A 770 -36.93 -50.12 -13.67
CA PHE A 770 -36.12 -48.92 -13.44
C PHE A 770 -35.39 -48.94 -12.07
N LEU A 771 -36.04 -49.47 -11.03
CA LEU A 771 -35.50 -49.55 -9.67
C LEU A 771 -34.55 -50.75 -9.46
N LEU A 772 -34.69 -51.80 -10.28
CA LEU A 772 -34.10 -53.12 -10.03
C LEU A 772 -33.01 -53.52 -11.04
N ALA A 773 -33.17 -53.22 -12.33
CA ALA A 773 -32.49 -53.93 -13.42
C ALA A 773 -30.97 -53.71 -13.49
N ARG A 774 -30.49 -52.61 -12.90
CA ARG A 774 -29.07 -52.19 -12.89
C ARG A 774 -28.27 -52.84 -11.74
N PHE A 775 -28.94 -53.35 -10.72
CA PHE A 775 -28.31 -53.86 -9.49
C PHE A 775 -28.17 -55.39 -9.45
N ARG A 776 -27.22 -55.86 -8.63
CA ARG A 776 -26.99 -57.28 -8.34
C ARG A 776 -28.19 -57.92 -7.61
N LEU A 777 -28.41 -59.22 -7.77
CA LEU A 777 -29.58 -59.93 -7.20
C LEU A 777 -29.59 -59.99 -5.65
N ASP A 778 -28.47 -59.71 -5.01
CA ASP A 778 -28.30 -59.58 -3.55
C ASP A 778 -28.38 -58.12 -3.05
N GLY A 779 -28.35 -57.14 -3.96
CA GLY A 779 -28.36 -55.69 -3.71
C GLY A 779 -29.51 -54.95 -4.41
N TRP A 780 -30.55 -55.69 -4.82
CA TRP A 780 -31.69 -55.20 -5.63
C TRP A 780 -32.44 -54.01 -5.02
N TRP A 781 -32.34 -53.81 -3.70
CA TRP A 781 -32.97 -52.73 -2.93
C TRP A 781 -32.21 -51.39 -3.02
N TYR A 782 -30.97 -51.39 -3.52
CA TYR A 782 -30.06 -50.23 -3.46
C TYR A 782 -30.54 -49.01 -4.28
N GLY A 783 -31.47 -49.21 -5.22
CA GLY A 783 -32.14 -48.11 -5.91
C GLY A 783 -32.87 -47.13 -4.98
N VAL A 784 -33.30 -47.57 -3.79
CA VAL A 784 -33.95 -46.71 -2.78
C VAL A 784 -32.94 -45.77 -2.11
N PRO A 785 -31.80 -46.23 -1.54
CA PRO A 785 -30.71 -45.35 -1.09
C PRO A 785 -30.29 -44.25 -2.06
N LEU A 786 -30.27 -44.51 -3.38
CA LEU A 786 -29.94 -43.48 -4.38
C LEU A 786 -31.00 -42.36 -4.47
N LEU A 787 -32.28 -42.70 -4.33
CA LEU A 787 -33.35 -41.69 -4.23
C LEU A 787 -33.22 -40.89 -2.92
N VAL A 788 -32.98 -41.57 -1.79
CA VAL A 788 -32.79 -40.90 -0.48
C VAL A 788 -31.59 -39.92 -0.54
N ARG A 789 -30.47 -40.32 -1.15
CA ARG A 789 -29.32 -39.44 -1.45
C ARG A 789 -29.75 -38.21 -2.25
N GLY A 790 -30.54 -38.42 -3.32
CA GLY A 790 -31.03 -37.35 -4.19
C GLY A 790 -31.90 -36.30 -3.49
N SER A 791 -32.63 -36.66 -2.42
CA SER A 791 -33.34 -35.69 -1.58
C SER A 791 -32.46 -35.05 -0.51
N LEU A 792 -31.62 -35.85 0.18
CA LEU A 792 -30.81 -35.36 1.30
C LEU A 792 -29.77 -34.32 0.86
N LEU A 793 -29.23 -34.40 -0.36
CA LEU A 793 -28.26 -33.41 -0.85
C LEU A 793 -28.82 -32.00 -1.00
N ASN A 794 -30.14 -31.83 -1.17
CA ASN A 794 -30.75 -30.51 -1.33
C ASN A 794 -31.07 -29.83 0.02
N LEU A 795 -31.26 -30.64 1.07
CA LEU A 795 -31.65 -30.17 2.40
C LEU A 795 -30.64 -29.20 3.06
N PRO A 796 -29.31 -29.36 2.92
CA PRO A 796 -28.31 -28.37 3.36
C PRO A 796 -28.59 -26.93 2.93
N VAL A 797 -28.96 -26.71 1.67
CA VAL A 797 -29.22 -25.36 1.12
C VAL A 797 -30.47 -24.73 1.76
N VAL A 798 -31.47 -25.55 2.10
CA VAL A 798 -32.72 -25.12 2.76
C VAL A 798 -32.51 -24.82 4.25
N LEU A 799 -31.73 -25.65 4.95
CA LEU A 799 -31.54 -25.51 6.40
C LEU A 799 -30.51 -24.44 6.80
N ALA A 800 -29.70 -23.97 5.86
CA ALA A 800 -28.56 -23.12 6.14
C ALA A 800 -28.27 -22.10 5.01
N THR A 801 -29.31 -21.50 4.40
CA THR A 801 -29.17 -20.56 3.27
C THR A 801 -28.12 -19.47 3.56
N ASP A 802 -28.19 -18.84 4.73
CA ASP A 802 -27.29 -17.76 5.15
C ASP A 802 -25.92 -18.24 5.69
N TYR A 803 -25.70 -19.55 5.83
CA TYR A 803 -24.50 -20.13 6.45
C TYR A 803 -23.78 -21.15 5.53
N PRO A 804 -23.04 -20.67 4.50
CA PRO A 804 -22.37 -21.54 3.52
C PRO A 804 -21.45 -22.63 4.13
N PRO A 805 -20.68 -22.40 5.22
CA PRO A 805 -19.87 -23.45 5.85
C PRO A 805 -20.69 -24.64 6.37
N ILE A 806 -21.92 -24.41 6.86
CA ILE A 806 -22.81 -25.47 7.31
C ILE A 806 -23.31 -26.29 6.12
N GLN A 807 -23.59 -25.65 4.97
CA GLN A 807 -23.95 -26.35 3.74
C GLN A 807 -22.82 -27.28 3.28
N ILE A 808 -21.58 -26.78 3.25
CA ILE A 808 -20.38 -27.52 2.84
C ILE A 808 -20.15 -28.76 3.72
N VAL A 809 -20.16 -28.58 5.05
CA VAL A 809 -19.93 -29.68 6.00
C VAL A 809 -21.05 -30.73 5.92
N SER A 810 -22.32 -30.30 5.89
CA SER A 810 -23.46 -31.23 5.87
C SER A 810 -23.58 -31.98 4.53
N MET A 811 -23.38 -31.33 3.38
CA MET A 811 -23.26 -32.03 2.09
C MET A 811 -22.11 -33.04 2.10
N SER A 812 -20.95 -32.67 2.63
CA SER A 812 -19.77 -33.55 2.69
C SER A 812 -20.04 -34.81 3.52
N VAL A 813 -20.66 -34.67 4.71
CA VAL A 813 -21.06 -35.80 5.56
C VAL A 813 -22.06 -36.73 4.83
N ILE A 814 -23.06 -36.17 4.16
CA ILE A 814 -24.04 -36.94 3.38
C ILE A 814 -23.36 -37.70 2.24
N LEU A 815 -22.48 -37.04 1.47
CA LEU A 815 -21.74 -37.65 0.36
C LEU A 815 -20.82 -38.77 0.84
N VAL A 816 -20.06 -38.56 1.93
CA VAL A 816 -19.18 -39.58 2.54
C VAL A 816 -19.98 -40.78 3.04
N PHE A 817 -21.12 -40.56 3.71
CA PHE A 817 -21.99 -41.65 4.17
C PHE A 817 -22.48 -42.53 3.01
N PHE A 818 -22.99 -41.93 1.94
CA PHE A 818 -23.45 -42.70 0.78
C PHE A 818 -22.30 -43.37 0.00
N MET A 819 -21.13 -42.72 -0.10
CA MET A 819 -19.93 -43.32 -0.69
C MET A 819 -19.47 -44.56 0.10
N ALA A 820 -19.43 -44.48 1.43
CA ALA A 820 -19.09 -45.62 2.29
C ALA A 820 -20.12 -46.75 2.15
N ALA A 821 -21.42 -46.44 2.20
CA ALA A 821 -22.49 -47.42 1.99
C ALA A 821 -22.41 -48.10 0.60
N GLN A 822 -21.97 -47.39 -0.43
CA GLN A 822 -21.74 -47.93 -1.77
C GLN A 822 -20.51 -48.86 -1.81
N ALA A 823 -19.39 -48.41 -1.25
CA ALA A 823 -18.13 -49.16 -1.19
C ALA A 823 -18.20 -50.43 -0.34
N LEU A 824 -19.14 -50.51 0.62
CA LEU A 824 -19.43 -51.71 1.40
C LEU A 824 -20.36 -52.71 0.71
N VAL A 825 -21.22 -52.27 -0.22
CA VAL A 825 -22.28 -53.11 -0.83
C VAL A 825 -21.95 -53.57 -2.26
N TRP A 826 -21.18 -52.80 -3.04
CA TRP A 826 -20.93 -53.02 -4.48
C TRP A 826 -22.19 -53.38 -5.27
N PRO A 827 -23.23 -52.52 -5.23
CA PRO A 827 -24.60 -52.83 -5.67
C PRO A 827 -24.76 -52.97 -7.19
N TRP A 828 -23.90 -52.35 -8.01
CA TRP A 828 -24.04 -52.35 -9.46
C TRP A 828 -23.60 -53.70 -10.06
N LYS A 829 -24.27 -54.16 -11.12
CA LYS A 829 -23.91 -55.45 -11.78
C LYS A 829 -22.47 -55.48 -12.34
N PRO A 830 -21.95 -54.44 -13.04
CA PRO A 830 -20.59 -54.47 -13.57
C PRO A 830 -19.58 -54.00 -12.50
N PRO A 831 -18.46 -54.70 -12.25
CA PRO A 831 -17.46 -54.28 -11.25
C PRO A 831 -16.90 -52.88 -11.49
N LEU A 832 -16.54 -52.54 -12.74
CA LEU A 832 -16.04 -51.21 -13.13
C LEU A 832 -16.99 -50.07 -12.71
N ILE A 833 -18.30 -50.30 -12.81
CA ILE A 833 -19.34 -49.30 -12.54
C ILE A 833 -19.45 -49.01 -11.02
N ASN A 834 -19.14 -49.96 -10.15
CA ASN A 834 -19.03 -49.71 -8.71
C ASN A 834 -17.82 -48.82 -8.39
N ALA A 835 -16.66 -49.13 -8.98
CA ALA A 835 -15.44 -48.35 -8.80
C ALA A 835 -15.59 -46.92 -9.34
N LEU A 836 -16.24 -46.75 -10.51
CA LEU A 836 -16.46 -45.47 -11.15
C LEU A 836 -17.38 -44.54 -10.33
N ASP A 837 -18.51 -45.03 -9.80
CA ASP A 837 -19.41 -44.21 -8.98
C ASP A 837 -18.81 -43.88 -7.60
N CYS A 838 -17.89 -44.72 -7.09
CA CYS A 838 -17.07 -44.39 -5.91
C CYS A 838 -16.08 -43.26 -6.25
N TRP A 839 -15.35 -43.37 -7.37
CA TRP A 839 -14.43 -42.34 -7.85
C TRP A 839 -15.13 -41.00 -8.11
N ILE A 840 -16.25 -41.01 -8.84
CA ILE A 840 -17.11 -39.84 -9.07
C ILE A 840 -17.55 -39.24 -7.73
N SER A 841 -17.99 -40.06 -6.77
CA SER A 841 -18.41 -39.56 -5.46
C SER A 841 -17.25 -38.94 -4.67
N ALA A 842 -16.03 -39.50 -4.76
CA ALA A 842 -14.83 -38.92 -4.16
C ALA A 842 -14.44 -37.58 -4.81
N CYS A 843 -14.41 -37.48 -6.14
CA CYS A 843 -14.17 -36.22 -6.85
C CYS A 843 -15.23 -35.15 -6.53
N VAL A 844 -16.51 -35.53 -6.39
CA VAL A 844 -17.58 -34.61 -5.97
C VAL A 844 -17.40 -34.16 -4.50
N ILE A 845 -16.91 -35.02 -3.60
CA ILE A 845 -16.54 -34.61 -2.23
C ILE A 845 -15.38 -33.60 -2.27
N LEU A 846 -14.33 -33.86 -3.06
CA LEU A 846 -13.20 -32.93 -3.21
C LEU A 846 -13.63 -31.58 -3.79
N LEU A 847 -14.63 -31.55 -4.68
CA LEU A 847 -15.21 -30.31 -5.22
C LEU A 847 -15.93 -29.51 -4.12
N VAL A 848 -16.77 -30.15 -3.30
CA VAL A 848 -17.44 -29.48 -2.15
C VAL A 848 -16.42 -29.03 -1.10
N VAL A 849 -15.38 -29.81 -0.85
CA VAL A 849 -14.31 -29.46 0.10
C VAL A 849 -13.40 -28.35 -0.44
N SER A 850 -13.18 -28.20 -1.75
CA SER A 850 -12.47 -27.04 -2.31
C SER A 850 -13.19 -25.72 -2.03
N ALA A 851 -14.53 -25.77 -1.96
CA ALA A 851 -15.38 -24.65 -1.56
C ALA A 851 -15.23 -24.29 -0.06
N ALA A 852 -14.71 -25.19 0.78
CA ALA A 852 -14.39 -24.91 2.18
C ALA A 852 -13.23 -23.91 2.35
N MET A 853 -12.40 -23.72 1.32
CA MET A 853 -11.32 -22.73 1.28
C MET A 853 -11.83 -21.31 0.98
N CYS A 854 -13.04 -20.98 1.43
CA CYS A 854 -13.68 -19.66 1.30
C CYS A 854 -13.97 -19.04 2.67
N LEU A 855 -13.14 -19.34 3.67
CA LEU A 855 -13.07 -18.53 4.88
C LEU A 855 -12.51 -17.13 4.53
N PRO A 856 -12.92 -16.07 5.24
CA PRO A 856 -12.26 -14.77 5.12
C PRO A 856 -10.78 -14.86 5.54
N ASP A 857 -10.01 -13.84 5.17
CA ASP A 857 -8.59 -13.64 5.53
C ASP A 857 -7.57 -14.63 4.90
N LEU A 858 -7.90 -15.23 3.75
CA LEU A 858 -6.92 -15.91 2.89
C LEU A 858 -6.06 -14.92 2.09
N THR A 859 -4.76 -15.22 1.92
CA THR A 859 -3.86 -14.47 1.03
C THR A 859 -4.06 -14.87 -0.44
N ASP A 860 -3.62 -14.01 -1.37
CA ASP A 860 -3.75 -14.23 -2.82
C ASP A 860 -3.15 -15.57 -3.30
N ASP A 861 -2.02 -16.00 -2.72
CA ASP A 861 -1.39 -17.30 -3.01
C ASP A 861 -2.33 -18.48 -2.69
N MET A 862 -3.05 -18.41 -1.57
CA MET A 862 -4.01 -19.44 -1.17
C MET A 862 -5.24 -19.44 -2.09
N LEU A 863 -5.64 -18.27 -2.58
CA LEU A 863 -6.70 -18.11 -3.57
C LEU A 863 -6.32 -18.75 -4.91
N GLY A 864 -5.08 -18.53 -5.37
CA GLY A 864 -4.51 -19.15 -6.58
C GLY A 864 -4.41 -20.67 -6.47
N PHE A 865 -3.99 -21.20 -5.32
CA PHE A 865 -3.99 -22.63 -5.06
C PHE A 865 -5.40 -23.23 -5.09
N ARG A 866 -6.38 -22.59 -4.43
CA ARG A 866 -7.79 -23.01 -4.43
C ARG A 866 -8.36 -23.10 -5.84
N ASN A 867 -8.20 -22.06 -6.67
CA ASN A 867 -8.68 -22.07 -8.05
C ASN A 867 -8.05 -23.22 -8.85
N SER A 868 -6.72 -23.36 -8.77
CA SER A 868 -5.97 -24.43 -9.44
C SER A 868 -6.43 -25.83 -9.04
N PHE A 869 -6.60 -26.08 -7.74
CA PHE A 869 -7.08 -27.35 -7.20
C PHE A 869 -8.50 -27.67 -7.68
N THR A 870 -9.40 -26.68 -7.65
CA THR A 870 -10.79 -26.82 -8.08
C THR A 870 -10.88 -27.23 -9.55
N VAL A 871 -10.12 -26.56 -10.43
CA VAL A 871 -10.04 -26.90 -11.86
C VAL A 871 -9.50 -28.31 -12.08
N VAL A 872 -8.44 -28.73 -11.36
CA VAL A 872 -7.90 -30.10 -11.46
C VAL A 872 -8.94 -31.16 -11.04
N VAL A 873 -9.69 -30.92 -9.95
CA VAL A 873 -10.76 -31.83 -9.52
C VAL A 873 -11.86 -31.95 -10.57
N ILE A 874 -12.24 -30.85 -11.23
CA ILE A 874 -13.22 -30.84 -12.32
C ILE A 874 -12.69 -31.62 -13.54
N VAL A 875 -11.43 -31.42 -13.95
CA VAL A 875 -10.82 -32.15 -15.06
C VAL A 875 -10.77 -33.66 -14.78
N LEU A 876 -10.46 -34.09 -13.55
CA LEU A 876 -10.50 -35.49 -13.14
C LEU A 876 -11.94 -36.06 -13.14
N LEU A 877 -12.90 -35.27 -12.66
CA LEU A 877 -14.31 -35.64 -12.59
C LEU A 877 -14.89 -35.90 -13.99
N PHE A 878 -14.83 -34.91 -14.90
CA PHE A 878 -15.33 -35.05 -16.27
C PHE A 878 -14.48 -36.01 -17.10
N GLY A 879 -13.15 -35.95 -16.98
CA GLY A 879 -12.22 -36.79 -17.73
C GLY A 879 -12.40 -38.29 -17.45
N SER A 880 -12.60 -38.67 -16.18
CA SER A 880 -12.84 -40.08 -15.82
C SER A 880 -14.14 -40.64 -16.44
N VAL A 881 -15.20 -39.83 -16.53
CA VAL A 881 -16.47 -40.21 -17.17
C VAL A 881 -16.34 -40.28 -18.69
N LEU A 882 -15.63 -39.35 -19.32
CA LEU A 882 -15.35 -39.39 -20.76
C LEU A 882 -14.50 -40.61 -21.15
N LEU A 883 -13.50 -40.98 -20.33
CA LEU A 883 -12.69 -42.20 -20.54
C LEU A 883 -13.53 -43.48 -20.33
N ALA A 884 -14.45 -43.51 -19.37
CA ALA A 884 -15.38 -44.61 -19.19
C ALA A 884 -16.33 -44.76 -20.39
N LEU A 885 -16.94 -43.67 -20.86
CA LEU A 885 -17.82 -43.68 -22.03
C LEU A 885 -17.06 -44.01 -23.32
N GLY A 886 -15.84 -43.51 -23.50
CA GLY A 886 -14.97 -43.80 -24.64
C GLY A 886 -14.56 -45.27 -24.71
N SER A 887 -14.11 -45.86 -23.59
CA SER A 887 -13.74 -47.28 -23.54
C SER A 887 -14.94 -48.23 -23.71
N ILE A 888 -16.11 -47.86 -23.18
CA ILE A 888 -17.36 -48.61 -23.40
C ILE A 888 -17.84 -48.47 -24.87
N GLY A 889 -17.76 -47.27 -25.45
CA GLY A 889 -18.09 -47.00 -26.86
C GLY A 889 -17.17 -47.76 -27.82
N PHE A 890 -15.87 -47.82 -27.51
CA PHE A 890 -14.90 -48.64 -28.24
C PHE A 890 -15.23 -50.14 -28.11
N SER A 891 -15.66 -50.61 -26.94
CA SER A 891 -16.14 -52.00 -26.76
C SER A 891 -17.41 -52.30 -27.59
N LEU A 892 -18.33 -51.34 -27.74
CA LEU A 892 -19.47 -51.48 -28.66
C LEU A 892 -19.04 -51.50 -30.14
N LEU A 893 -18.07 -50.67 -30.53
CA LEU A 893 -17.52 -50.65 -31.89
C LEU A 893 -16.84 -52.00 -32.24
N LEU A 894 -16.01 -52.52 -31.33
CA LEU A 894 -15.40 -53.84 -31.49
C LEU A 894 -16.45 -54.96 -31.64
N ARG A 895 -17.57 -54.89 -30.89
CA ARG A 895 -18.69 -55.83 -31.04
C ARG A 895 -19.43 -55.68 -32.38
N ALA A 896 -19.62 -54.46 -32.87
CA ALA A 896 -20.16 -54.22 -34.21
C ALA A 896 -19.24 -54.74 -35.32
N LEU A 897 -17.93 -54.74 -35.09
CA LEU A 897 -16.90 -55.36 -35.95
C LEU A 897 -16.72 -56.88 -35.73
N GLY A 898 -17.56 -57.51 -34.90
CA GLY A 898 -17.63 -58.96 -34.72
C GLY A 898 -16.80 -59.56 -33.57
N PHE A 899 -16.03 -58.75 -32.83
CA PHE A 899 -15.27 -59.24 -31.68
C PHE A 899 -16.20 -59.58 -30.50
N GLN A 900 -16.17 -60.83 -30.05
CA GLN A 900 -17.12 -61.37 -29.05
C GLN A 900 -16.70 -61.17 -27.59
N GLU A 901 -15.41 -61.01 -27.29
CA GLU A 901 -14.91 -60.98 -25.91
C GLU A 901 -15.33 -59.70 -25.16
N GLU A 902 -15.46 -59.79 -23.84
CA GLU A 902 -15.71 -58.62 -22.98
C GLU A 902 -14.37 -57.97 -22.63
N LEU A 903 -14.27 -56.64 -22.76
CA LEU A 903 -13.04 -55.90 -22.50
C LEU A 903 -12.68 -56.01 -21.01
N MET A 904 -11.48 -56.53 -20.65
CA MET A 904 -11.10 -56.79 -19.24
C MET A 904 -11.23 -55.59 -18.28
N ILE A 905 -11.20 -54.38 -18.82
CA ILE A 905 -11.42 -53.11 -18.09
C ILE A 905 -12.84 -53.08 -17.47
N VAL A 906 -13.85 -53.61 -18.15
CA VAL A 906 -15.26 -53.63 -17.68
C VAL A 906 -15.46 -54.60 -16.50
N THR A 907 -14.68 -55.68 -16.48
CA THR A 907 -14.77 -56.78 -15.51
C THR A 907 -13.81 -56.65 -14.33
N LEU A 908 -12.87 -55.70 -14.39
CA LEU A 908 -11.76 -55.53 -13.43
C LEU A 908 -10.89 -56.79 -13.26
N GLY A 909 -10.75 -57.58 -14.32
CA GLY A 909 -9.96 -58.82 -14.33
C GLY A 909 -10.44 -59.86 -15.34
N PRO A 910 -9.67 -60.95 -15.56
CA PRO A 910 -10.04 -62.01 -16.50
C PRO A 910 -11.21 -62.85 -15.96
N ILE A 911 -12.28 -62.98 -16.75
CA ILE A 911 -13.38 -63.92 -16.42
C ILE A 911 -12.86 -65.36 -16.57
N PRO A 912 -12.98 -66.23 -15.54
CA PRO A 912 -12.64 -67.65 -15.69
C PRO A 912 -13.62 -68.32 -16.67
N LYS A 913 -13.09 -69.05 -17.66
CA LYS A 913 -13.91 -69.76 -18.66
C LYS A 913 -14.91 -70.69 -17.98
N ALA A 914 -16.19 -70.62 -18.40
CA ALA A 914 -17.29 -71.38 -17.80
C ALA A 914 -17.01 -72.89 -17.72
N GLU A 915 -16.34 -73.44 -18.74
CA GLU A 915 -15.83 -74.82 -18.77
C GLU A 915 -15.01 -75.16 -17.50
N ARG A 916 -13.97 -74.35 -17.20
CA ARG A 916 -13.09 -74.55 -16.04
C ARG A 916 -13.84 -74.44 -14.72
N VAL A 917 -14.79 -73.51 -14.63
CA VAL A 917 -15.63 -73.34 -13.43
C VAL A 917 -16.53 -74.57 -13.25
N SER A 918 -17.14 -75.07 -14.33
CA SER A 918 -18.00 -76.25 -14.30
C SER A 918 -17.23 -77.53 -13.96
N SER A 919 -16.00 -77.71 -14.47
CA SER A 919 -15.16 -78.87 -14.13
C SER A 919 -14.66 -78.82 -12.69
N ALA A 920 -14.28 -77.63 -12.19
CA ALA A 920 -13.87 -77.45 -10.80
C ALA A 920 -15.03 -77.70 -9.82
N LEU A 921 -16.23 -77.16 -10.10
CA LEU A 921 -17.44 -77.44 -9.32
C LEU A 921 -17.81 -78.93 -9.35
N ARG A 922 -17.62 -79.62 -10.48
CA ARG A 922 -17.87 -81.06 -10.59
C ARG A 922 -16.86 -81.90 -9.80
N SER A 923 -15.56 -81.54 -9.82
CA SER A 923 -14.54 -82.20 -8.98
C SER A 923 -14.87 -82.04 -7.49
N LEU A 924 -15.06 -80.79 -7.06
CA LEU A 924 -15.42 -80.44 -5.68
C LEU A 924 -16.73 -81.12 -5.24
N SER A 925 -17.72 -81.27 -6.13
CA SER A 925 -18.96 -81.98 -5.81
C SER A 925 -18.79 -83.50 -5.66
N MET A 926 -17.79 -84.11 -6.28
CA MET A 926 -17.47 -85.53 -6.07
C MET A 926 -16.69 -85.69 -4.76
N GLU A 927 -15.65 -84.89 -4.56
CA GLU A 927 -14.81 -84.85 -3.34
C GLU A 927 -15.66 -84.60 -2.07
N LEU A 928 -16.61 -83.65 -2.12
CA LEU A 928 -17.55 -83.38 -1.02
C LEU A 928 -18.64 -84.46 -0.85
N SER A 929 -18.86 -85.33 -1.84
CA SER A 929 -19.83 -86.44 -1.72
C SER A 929 -19.22 -87.70 -1.09
N GLU A 930 -17.88 -87.80 -1.07
CA GLU A 930 -17.13 -88.90 -0.45
C GLU A 930 -16.63 -88.57 0.97
N ALA A 931 -16.82 -87.32 1.44
CA ALA A 931 -16.33 -86.83 2.73
C ALA A 931 -17.40 -86.81 3.83
N ASP A 932 -17.02 -87.20 5.05
CA ASP A 932 -17.91 -87.20 6.23
C ASP A 932 -18.43 -85.80 6.59
N ALA A 933 -19.73 -85.72 6.91
CA ALA A 933 -20.43 -84.47 7.19
C ALA A 933 -19.82 -83.69 8.38
N ASP A 934 -19.37 -84.38 9.43
CA ASP A 934 -18.73 -83.75 10.60
C ASP A 934 -17.36 -83.12 10.26
N VAL A 935 -16.63 -83.71 9.29
CA VAL A 935 -15.37 -83.16 8.79
C VAL A 935 -15.64 -81.88 8.00
N ILE A 936 -16.67 -81.89 7.14
CA ILE A 936 -17.11 -80.71 6.38
C ILE A 936 -17.57 -79.60 7.34
N GLU A 937 -18.40 -79.91 8.35
CA GLU A 937 -18.85 -78.90 9.32
C GLU A 937 -17.68 -78.35 10.14
N THR A 938 -16.68 -79.17 10.48
CA THR A 938 -15.48 -78.72 11.19
C THR A 938 -14.63 -77.78 10.32
N ARG A 939 -14.31 -78.15 9.07
CA ARG A 939 -13.57 -77.26 8.16
C ARG A 939 -14.32 -75.96 7.85
N VAL A 940 -15.65 -76.00 7.74
CA VAL A 940 -16.47 -74.79 7.53
C VAL A 940 -16.51 -73.89 8.79
N LYS A 941 -16.27 -74.42 10.00
CA LYS A 941 -16.08 -73.60 11.22
C LYS A 941 -14.69 -72.96 11.32
N GLU A 942 -13.68 -73.55 10.70
CA GLU A 942 -12.30 -73.03 10.66
C GLU A 942 -12.12 -71.89 9.64
N LEU A 943 -12.97 -71.82 8.62
CA LEU A 943 -12.97 -70.74 7.62
C LEU A 943 -13.36 -69.38 8.23
N ALA A 944 -12.82 -68.30 7.66
CA ALA A 944 -13.18 -66.96 8.08
C ALA A 944 -14.67 -66.66 7.78
N VAL A 945 -15.31 -65.84 8.63
CA VAL A 945 -16.75 -65.53 8.55
C VAL A 945 -17.16 -64.98 7.17
N TYR A 946 -16.26 -64.26 6.50
CA TYR A 946 -16.45 -63.74 5.16
C TYR A 946 -16.53 -64.85 4.09
N ASP A 947 -15.64 -65.84 4.17
CA ASP A 947 -15.56 -66.95 3.22
C ASP A 947 -16.75 -67.89 3.38
N VAL A 948 -17.12 -68.23 4.62
CA VAL A 948 -18.35 -68.99 4.92
C VAL A 948 -19.59 -68.27 4.37
N THR A 949 -19.63 -66.94 4.49
CA THR A 949 -20.73 -66.12 3.95
C THR A 949 -20.77 -66.16 2.43
N HIS A 950 -19.62 -66.10 1.74
CA HIS A 950 -19.56 -66.21 0.27
C HIS A 950 -19.87 -67.61 -0.23
N ILE A 951 -19.35 -68.66 0.40
CA ILE A 951 -19.66 -70.06 0.08
C ILE A 951 -21.17 -70.30 0.23
N SER A 952 -21.79 -69.82 1.31
CA SER A 952 -23.25 -69.91 1.49
C SER A 952 -24.02 -69.17 0.38
N ARG A 953 -23.56 -67.99 -0.06
CA ARG A 953 -24.17 -67.26 -1.19
C ARG A 953 -24.02 -68.02 -2.50
N CYS A 954 -22.83 -68.56 -2.78
CA CYS A 954 -22.54 -69.34 -3.98
C CYS A 954 -23.40 -70.61 -4.06
N ILE A 955 -23.53 -71.36 -2.95
CA ILE A 955 -24.42 -72.53 -2.86
C ILE A 955 -25.87 -72.13 -3.12
N THR A 956 -26.37 -71.07 -2.46
CA THR A 956 -27.74 -70.56 -2.68
C THR A 956 -27.98 -70.07 -4.11
N LEU A 957 -26.96 -69.58 -4.80
CA LEU A 957 -27.03 -69.17 -6.20
C LEU A 957 -27.03 -70.38 -7.13
N LEU A 958 -26.05 -71.29 -7.04
CA LEU A 958 -25.96 -72.51 -7.86
C LEU A 958 -27.23 -73.37 -7.75
N ALA A 959 -27.77 -73.55 -6.54
CA ALA A 959 -28.99 -74.30 -6.29
C ALA A 959 -30.26 -73.67 -6.91
N LYS A 960 -30.22 -72.41 -7.36
CA LYS A 960 -31.35 -71.71 -8.01
C LYS A 960 -31.11 -71.39 -9.48
N GLU A 961 -29.86 -71.42 -9.92
CA GLU A 961 -29.42 -70.98 -11.25
C GLU A 961 -28.95 -72.14 -12.14
N VAL A 962 -28.62 -73.30 -11.56
CA VAL A 962 -27.99 -74.44 -12.27
C VAL A 962 -28.71 -75.76 -12.00
N LEU A 963 -29.31 -75.95 -10.83
CA LEU A 963 -29.99 -77.20 -10.44
C LEU A 963 -31.51 -77.23 -10.69
N HIS A 964 -32.05 -76.26 -11.45
CA HIS A 964 -33.50 -76.10 -11.67
C HIS A 964 -33.92 -76.02 -13.15
N ASP A 965 -33.01 -76.31 -14.09
CA ASP A 965 -33.24 -76.19 -15.56
C ASP A 965 -34.28 -77.17 -16.14
N ASP A 966 -34.72 -78.18 -15.38
CA ASP A 966 -35.77 -79.14 -15.81
C ASP A 966 -37.22 -78.58 -15.70
N ASP A 967 -37.41 -77.35 -15.18
CA ASP A 967 -38.72 -76.67 -15.17
C ASP A 967 -38.91 -75.83 -16.45
N PRO A 968 -39.76 -76.24 -17.42
CA PRO A 968 -40.00 -75.46 -18.65
C PRO A 968 -40.70 -74.11 -18.39
N ASP A 969 -41.14 -73.86 -17.16
CA ASP A 969 -41.82 -72.64 -16.71
C ASP A 969 -40.86 -71.65 -15.99
N PHE A 970 -39.53 -71.89 -16.06
CA PHE A 970 -38.47 -71.10 -15.41
C PHE A 970 -38.27 -69.70 -16.02
N ASP A 971 -39.16 -68.76 -15.68
CA ASP A 971 -38.97 -67.33 -15.95
C ASP A 971 -37.98 -66.68 -14.95
N PHE A 972 -36.98 -65.98 -15.49
CA PHE A 972 -36.06 -65.09 -14.77
C PHE A 972 -36.77 -64.11 -13.82
N THR A 973 -38.02 -63.71 -14.10
CA THR A 973 -38.79 -62.83 -13.20
C THR A 973 -39.12 -63.45 -11.84
N ARG A 974 -38.95 -64.78 -11.65
CA ARG A 974 -39.16 -65.49 -10.37
C ARG A 974 -38.02 -65.36 -9.33
N ARG A 975 -36.91 -64.68 -9.68
CA ARG A 975 -35.62 -64.76 -8.95
C ARG A 975 -35.48 -63.94 -7.67
N VAL A 976 -36.09 -62.76 -7.56
CA VAL A 976 -35.96 -61.94 -6.33
C VAL A 976 -36.71 -62.66 -5.20
N SER A 977 -36.02 -62.96 -4.09
CA SER A 977 -36.64 -63.66 -2.96
C SER A 977 -35.88 -63.38 -1.67
N ALA A 978 -36.57 -62.87 -0.66
CA ALA A 978 -35.99 -62.59 0.66
C ALA A 978 -35.41 -63.87 1.31
N LYS A 979 -36.00 -65.04 1.00
CA LYS A 979 -35.56 -66.35 1.51
C LYS A 979 -34.12 -66.73 1.11
N SER A 980 -33.50 -66.04 0.15
CA SER A 980 -32.08 -66.21 -0.16
C SER A 980 -31.14 -65.72 0.96
N PHE A 981 -31.63 -64.87 1.89
CA PHE A 981 -30.79 -64.23 2.91
C PHE A 981 -31.37 -64.28 4.35
N THR A 982 -32.54 -64.89 4.57
CA THR A 982 -33.13 -65.06 5.91
C THR A 982 -32.44 -66.15 6.75
N ARG A 983 -31.14 -65.98 7.05
CA ARG A 983 -30.47 -66.71 8.14
C ARG A 983 -29.51 -65.86 9.00
N MET A 984 -29.50 -64.53 8.84
CA MET A 984 -28.88 -63.60 9.80
C MET A 984 -29.93 -62.97 10.73
N SER A 985 -30.49 -63.77 11.64
CA SER A 985 -31.38 -63.29 12.71
C SER A 985 -31.04 -63.94 14.06
N ARG A 986 -29.75 -63.91 14.43
CA ARG A 986 -29.23 -64.52 15.68
C ARG A 986 -29.44 -63.65 16.93
N TRP A 987 -30.44 -62.76 16.92
CA TRP A 987 -30.77 -61.86 18.03
C TRP A 987 -32.29 -61.68 18.26
N SER A 988 -33.07 -62.78 18.16
CA SER A 988 -34.41 -62.87 18.80
C SER A 988 -34.88 -64.32 18.98
N ARG A 989 -34.28 -65.06 19.92
CA ARG A 989 -34.93 -66.16 20.67
C ARG A 989 -34.06 -66.75 21.81
N LYS A 990 -34.35 -66.35 23.05
CA LYS A 990 -34.13 -67.04 24.35
C LYS A 990 -34.49 -66.04 25.46
N LYS A 991 -35.40 -66.29 26.42
CA LYS A 991 -36.30 -67.44 26.67
C LYS A 991 -37.65 -66.95 27.20
N VAL A 992 -38.76 -67.52 26.73
CA VAL A 992 -39.99 -67.87 27.48
C VAL A 992 -40.64 -69.03 26.68
N VAL A 993 -41.04 -70.18 27.23
CA VAL A 993 -40.69 -70.83 28.51
C VAL A 993 -40.68 -72.35 28.24
N GLN A 994 -39.82 -73.11 28.92
CA GLN A 994 -40.17 -74.47 29.34
C GLN A 994 -39.34 -74.86 30.57
N GLY A 995 -40.04 -75.01 31.68
CA GLY A 995 -39.58 -75.39 33.01
C GLY A 995 -40.87 -75.69 33.78
N ASN A 996 -40.98 -76.90 34.33
CA ASN A 996 -42.29 -77.53 34.52
C ASN A 996 -42.78 -77.49 35.98
N GLN A 997 -44.09 -77.64 36.15
CA GLN A 997 -44.82 -77.98 37.39
C GLN A 997 -45.01 -76.89 38.48
N ASN A 998 -46.30 -76.72 38.79
CA ASN A 998 -47.00 -76.23 39.99
C ASN A 998 -46.18 -76.33 41.31
N PHE A 999 -46.30 -75.41 42.27
CA PHE A 999 -47.54 -75.07 43.00
C PHE A 999 -47.57 -73.62 43.55
N ALA A 1000 -48.60 -73.28 44.32
CA ALA A 1000 -48.85 -71.95 44.87
C ALA A 1000 -48.35 -71.74 46.32
N ALA A 1001 -48.38 -70.47 46.75
CA ALA A 1001 -48.54 -69.95 48.13
C ALA A 1001 -47.39 -69.10 48.73
N ILE A 1002 -47.77 -67.87 49.10
CA ILE A 1002 -47.48 -67.15 50.36
C ILE A 1002 -46.03 -66.66 50.64
N ALA A 1003 -45.98 -65.35 50.97
CA ALA A 1003 -44.88 -64.50 51.44
C ALA A 1003 -44.45 -64.81 52.91
N PRO A 1004 -43.67 -63.97 53.66
CA PRO A 1004 -42.94 -62.74 53.31
C PRO A 1004 -41.51 -62.64 53.94
N THR A 1005 -41.02 -61.40 54.12
CA THR A 1005 -40.11 -60.88 55.18
C THR A 1005 -38.59 -61.12 55.20
N ALA A 1006 -37.88 -59.98 55.35
CA ALA A 1006 -36.66 -59.74 56.16
C ALA A 1006 -35.31 -60.35 55.66
N GLU A 1007 -34.13 -59.80 56.01
CA GLU A 1007 -33.80 -58.63 56.85
C GLU A 1007 -32.57 -57.86 56.28
N ALA A 1008 -31.99 -56.89 57.01
CA ALA A 1008 -30.96 -55.95 56.52
C ALA A 1008 -29.67 -55.94 57.39
N LYS A 1009 -28.70 -55.06 57.05
CA LYS A 1009 -27.38 -54.80 57.70
C LYS A 1009 -26.28 -55.84 57.39
N GLU A 1010 -24.95 -55.60 57.44
CA GLU A 1010 -24.02 -54.43 57.48
C GLU A 1010 -22.58 -54.96 57.20
N GLN A 1011 -21.46 -54.23 56.99
CA GLN A 1011 -21.09 -52.80 57.02
C GLN A 1011 -19.87 -52.53 56.08
N GLU A 1012 -19.40 -51.27 56.02
CA GLU A 1012 -17.98 -50.84 55.82
C GLU A 1012 -17.26 -50.93 54.45
N GLY A 1013 -16.24 -50.06 54.30
CA GLY A 1013 -15.12 -50.19 53.35
C GLY A 1013 -15.10 -49.19 52.20
N ALA A 1014 -14.01 -48.42 52.06
CA ALA A 1014 -13.77 -47.52 50.92
C ALA A 1014 -12.32 -47.60 50.43
N SER A 1015 -12.07 -47.11 49.21
CA SER A 1015 -10.81 -46.52 48.68
C SER A 1015 -10.28 -47.13 47.36
N CYS A 1016 -10.26 -46.27 46.33
CA CYS A 1016 -9.37 -46.22 45.16
C CYS A 1016 -9.27 -47.39 44.15
N ALA A 1017 -8.80 -47.00 42.96
CA ALA A 1017 -8.40 -47.85 41.83
C ALA A 1017 -6.98 -47.47 41.39
N ASP A 1018 -6.33 -48.31 40.58
CA ASP A 1018 -5.95 -47.93 39.21
C ASP A 1018 -5.32 -49.10 38.43
N THR A 1019 -5.12 -48.92 37.13
CA THR A 1019 -4.62 -49.93 36.16
C THR A 1019 -3.10 -49.99 36.02
N GLU A 1020 -2.57 -51.15 35.68
CA GLU A 1020 -1.15 -51.37 35.38
C GLU A 1020 -0.73 -50.92 33.96
N VAL A 1021 0.54 -50.57 33.81
CA VAL A 1021 1.27 -50.34 32.54
C VAL A 1021 2.68 -50.93 32.69
N GLU A 1022 3.17 -51.68 31.70
CA GLU A 1022 4.51 -52.29 31.74
C GLU A 1022 5.65 -51.36 31.25
N SER A 1023 6.91 -51.79 31.42
CA SER A 1023 8.09 -50.93 31.63
C SER A 1023 9.33 -51.31 30.81
N ILE A 1024 10.38 -50.46 30.84
CA ILE A 1024 11.84 -50.82 30.79
C ILE A 1024 12.71 -49.59 31.19
N VAL A 1025 13.93 -49.81 31.74
CA VAL A 1025 14.65 -48.90 32.68
C VAL A 1025 16.20 -49.07 32.59
N SER A 1026 17.10 -48.07 32.70
CA SER A 1026 16.95 -46.59 32.54
C SER A 1026 18.20 -45.76 32.08
N PRO A 1027 19.37 -45.60 32.78
CA PRO A 1027 20.01 -44.26 32.84
C PRO A 1027 21.55 -44.13 32.64
N PHE A 1028 22.05 -42.89 32.44
CA PHE A 1028 23.37 -42.38 32.89
C PHE A 1028 23.43 -40.82 32.87
N ASP A 1029 24.42 -40.21 33.54
CA ASP A 1029 24.49 -38.78 33.90
C ASP A 1029 25.44 -37.86 33.07
N MET A 1030 25.26 -36.54 33.27
CA MET A 1030 26.25 -35.41 33.23
C MET A 1030 26.68 -34.69 31.91
N GLU A 1031 26.30 -33.40 31.87
CA GLU A 1031 27.04 -32.17 31.48
C GLU A 1031 27.72 -31.89 30.10
N MET A 1032 27.46 -30.65 29.65
CA MET A 1032 28.29 -29.70 28.87
C MET A 1032 28.43 -29.72 27.32
N THR A 1033 27.98 -28.56 26.75
CA THR A 1033 28.54 -27.69 25.68
C THR A 1033 28.28 -27.85 24.16
N HIS A 1034 28.14 -26.65 23.54
CA HIS A 1034 28.33 -26.21 22.14
C HIS A 1034 27.21 -26.29 21.06
N GLU A 1035 26.98 -25.11 20.44
CA GLU A 1035 26.30 -24.79 19.16
C GLU A 1035 27.34 -24.76 17.98
N PRO A 1036 27.12 -24.22 16.75
CA PRO A 1036 25.95 -23.55 16.12
C PRO A 1036 25.71 -23.91 14.62
N PRO A 1037 24.90 -23.11 13.89
CA PRO A 1037 25.18 -22.76 12.48
C PRO A 1037 25.10 -21.25 12.17
N LEU A 1038 25.73 -20.83 11.06
CA LEU A 1038 25.74 -19.46 10.48
C LEU A 1038 24.75 -19.34 9.30
N GLY A 1039 24.30 -18.16 8.84
CA GLY A 1039 24.48 -16.79 9.37
C GLY A 1039 24.35 -15.69 8.29
N LEU A 1040 24.35 -14.41 8.73
CA LEU A 1040 24.46 -13.15 7.93
C LEU A 1040 23.23 -12.83 7.02
N ILE A 1041 22.93 -11.61 6.56
CA ILE A 1041 23.62 -10.30 6.36
C ILE A 1041 22.57 -9.20 6.72
N GLU A 1042 22.78 -8.00 7.31
CA GLU A 1042 23.91 -7.16 7.80
C GLU A 1042 23.39 -6.34 9.04
N SER A 1043 23.79 -5.15 9.53
CA SER A 1043 24.82 -4.09 9.33
C SER A 1043 24.81 -3.13 10.55
N GLY A 1044 25.92 -2.42 10.88
CA GLY A 1044 25.92 -1.27 11.80
C GLY A 1044 27.20 -1.11 12.64
N ASP A 1045 27.89 0.03 12.53
CA ASP A 1045 29.24 0.27 13.08
C ASP A 1045 29.27 0.90 14.50
N ASP A 1046 30.31 0.58 15.30
CA ASP A 1046 31.27 1.61 15.78
C ASP A 1046 32.58 0.98 16.35
N CYS A 1047 33.58 1.79 16.70
CA CYS A 1047 35.01 1.41 16.75
C CYS A 1047 35.60 1.04 18.14
N GLY A 1048 36.54 0.09 18.17
CA GLY A 1048 37.40 -0.24 19.34
C GLY A 1048 38.62 -1.15 19.01
N PRO A 1049 39.80 -1.03 19.66
CA PRO A 1049 41.07 -1.44 19.02
C PRO A 1049 41.75 -2.79 19.43
N VAL A 1050 42.07 -3.57 18.40
CA VAL A 1050 43.38 -4.21 18.09
C VAL A 1050 44.17 -5.01 19.16
N SER A 1051 44.17 -6.34 19.00
CA SER A 1051 45.36 -7.24 18.92
C SER A 1051 44.84 -8.61 18.40
N GLY A 1052 45.46 -9.40 17.51
CA GLY A 1052 46.88 -9.76 17.33
C GLY A 1052 47.11 -11.16 17.93
N GLY A 1053 47.31 -12.26 17.20
CA GLY A 1053 47.31 -12.49 15.74
C GLY A 1053 47.77 -13.93 15.40
N THR A 1054 47.77 -14.31 14.11
CA THR A 1054 48.18 -15.64 13.55
C THR A 1054 47.31 -16.86 13.95
N GLY A 1055 47.05 -17.85 13.08
CA GLY A 1055 47.29 -17.97 11.63
C GLY A 1055 47.20 -19.42 11.12
N THR A 1056 47.02 -19.63 9.80
CA THR A 1056 47.14 -20.91 9.04
C THR A 1056 46.17 -22.07 9.39
N ARG A 1057 45.73 -22.95 8.46
CA ARG A 1057 45.61 -22.94 6.98
C ARG A 1057 44.82 -24.20 6.52
N LEU A 1058 44.11 -24.12 5.40
CA LEU A 1058 43.71 -25.24 4.51
C LEU A 1058 42.77 -26.33 5.08
N SER A 1059 42.05 -27.15 4.30
CA SER A 1059 41.27 -26.90 3.06
C SER A 1059 40.57 -28.20 2.63
N LEU A 1060 39.24 -28.18 2.43
CA LEU A 1060 38.52 -28.93 1.38
C LEU A 1060 37.09 -28.39 1.25
#